data_AF-A0A9P1N6K4-F1
#
_entry.id   AF-A0A9P1N6K4-F1
#
_cell.length_a   1.000
_cell.length_b   1.000
_cell.length_c   1.000
_cell.angle_alpha   90.00
_cell.angle_beta   90.00
_cell.angle_gamma   90.00
#
_symmetry.space_group_name_H-M   'P 1'
#
loop_
_entity.id
_entity.type
_entity.pdbx_description
1 polymer ?
#
loop_
_entity_poly.entity_id
_entity_poly.type
_entity_poly.pdbx_seq_one_letter_code
_entity_poly.pdbx_strand_id
1 'polypeptide(L)'
;MAPKLWREVADRLVGYWLTFPCSLVEWVFGVKFRVTGDLIDRNSPAIFIMNHRTRLDWLFLWNALYKMDPWLLTTEKITLKSPLRNIPGAGWAMSCGSYIFLNRNFENDQPNMTRIIKYFVETKKNYQILLFPEGTDKSDWANERSHNFAEKNGLTKFDYVLHPRTTGFSIFGEIVQTEIDLMKNGKFPEKVHLDVKKYDIEDLNKEIEEPEKWLTKLWNLKETRLRRFYEQKEHVLEPSGKRFVWPETTSGLGYTIAFSFWCLTSIFWIYTIYSSFWVKIYSLFAIIFYTSCLKFTNGAEFLFLNLMSSLNEPPVLGAGQPITTRLKGWAFVAGMLFSAFFGVIYIVTPLLVLIWWKPLVFRQFLDRLVGIWTTMPGALMTYLFGASIKIRGDFIDHNEPGLIIMNHRTRLDWLFFWMALYKMDPWLCTTEKISLKGILKYVPGAGWAMQAACYIFLDRSFDSDKSKLDKILEYYAAVGYKYQLLLFPEGTDKCPKATERSRLYAEKTGLIHYDYVLHPRVTGFVHIVQNMRKHNNIKFIYDVTIGFGDAIVQSEVDIAAHGVCPKEVYYQVRKIDISNIPENDEELGKWLIDLWAKKEHKLRKFYEMPRNLRNFDNTIDGNEYEMDDNSEKALKCLVGFWIFTTIFWIFMFFESAIMFWWAVLAIIFYVTVYYIYGGLEFLTIDVFNKQMGYGLVTQGAPVETTTDSI
;
A
#
# COMPACT_ATOMS: atom_id res chain seq x y z
N MET A 1 11.37 -18.46 -12.50
CA MET A 1 12.34 -19.49 -12.06
C MET A 1 13.36 -18.92 -11.07
N ALA A 2 13.97 -17.75 -11.35
CA ALA A 2 14.93 -17.10 -10.44
C ALA A 2 14.45 -16.86 -8.97
N PRO A 3 13.20 -16.43 -8.70
CA PRO A 3 12.78 -16.16 -7.32
C PRO A 3 12.67 -17.41 -6.41
N LYS A 4 12.29 -18.56 -6.97
CA LYS A 4 12.19 -19.83 -6.22
C LYS A 4 13.57 -20.37 -5.86
N LEU A 5 14.50 -20.32 -6.81
CA LEU A 5 15.89 -20.69 -6.58
C LEU A 5 16.53 -19.80 -5.51
N TRP A 6 16.28 -18.49 -5.55
CA TRP A 6 16.74 -17.56 -4.50
C TRP A 6 16.24 -17.98 -3.12
N ARG A 7 14.95 -18.28 -2.96
CA ARG A 7 14.39 -18.72 -1.68
C ARG A 7 15.06 -20.01 -1.18
N GLU A 8 15.30 -20.97 -2.06
CA GLU A 8 16.03 -22.20 -1.74
C GLU A 8 17.44 -21.94 -1.23
N VAL A 9 18.20 -21.11 -1.96
CA VAL A 9 19.57 -20.76 -1.58
C VAL A 9 19.58 -19.98 -0.26
N ALA A 10 18.71 -18.99 -0.11
CA ALA A 10 18.66 -18.16 1.08
C ALA A 10 18.29 -18.96 2.34
N ASP A 11 17.32 -19.88 2.26
CA ASP A 11 16.98 -20.75 3.39
C ASP A 11 18.13 -21.68 3.80
N ARG A 12 18.86 -22.24 2.83
CA ARG A 12 20.02 -23.10 3.12
C ARG A 12 21.17 -22.30 3.72
N LEU A 13 21.47 -21.13 3.18
CA LEU A 13 22.55 -20.28 3.69
C LEU A 13 22.24 -19.78 5.10
N VAL A 14 21.01 -19.32 5.36
CA VAL A 14 20.60 -18.91 6.70
C VAL A 14 20.61 -20.10 7.65
N GLY A 15 20.02 -21.24 7.29
CA GLY A 15 20.03 -22.43 8.14
C GLY A 15 21.43 -22.95 8.46
N TYR A 16 22.36 -22.91 7.49
CA TYR A 16 23.76 -23.23 7.72
C TYR A 16 24.45 -22.20 8.62
N TRP A 17 24.07 -20.92 8.54
CA TRP A 17 24.57 -19.88 9.45
C TRP A 17 24.08 -20.09 10.89
N LEU A 18 22.85 -20.59 11.08
CA LEU A 18 22.31 -20.89 12.41
C LEU A 18 23.05 -22.01 13.15
N THR A 19 23.84 -22.84 12.47
CA THR A 19 24.66 -23.84 13.17
C THR A 19 25.72 -23.19 14.05
N PHE A 20 26.21 -22.00 13.69
CA PHE A 20 27.24 -21.29 14.44
C PHE A 20 26.80 -20.90 15.85
N PRO A 21 25.68 -20.17 16.05
CA PRO A 21 25.20 -19.86 17.39
C PRO A 21 24.81 -21.12 18.18
N CYS A 22 24.34 -22.20 17.52
CA CYS A 22 24.15 -23.48 18.21
C CYS A 22 25.46 -24.02 18.80
N SER A 23 26.52 -24.08 17.98
CA SER A 23 27.83 -24.56 18.41
C SER A 23 28.46 -23.69 19.49
N LEU A 24 28.26 -22.36 19.46
CA LEU A 24 28.73 -21.48 20.53
C LEU A 24 28.09 -21.84 21.87
N VAL A 25 26.77 -22.05 21.91
CA VAL A 25 26.06 -22.41 23.14
C VAL A 25 26.53 -23.74 23.70
N GLU A 26 26.67 -24.76 22.86
CA GLU A 26 27.06 -26.08 23.33
C GLU A 26 28.56 -26.19 23.67
N TRP A 27 29.45 -25.64 22.83
CA TRP A 27 30.90 -25.86 22.95
C TRP A 27 31.64 -24.75 23.70
N VAL A 28 31.24 -23.49 23.52
CA VAL A 28 31.92 -22.36 24.18
C VAL A 28 31.31 -22.10 25.55
N PHE A 29 29.98 -22.11 25.64
CA PHE A 29 29.26 -21.88 26.90
C PHE A 29 28.98 -23.18 27.67
N GLY A 30 29.29 -24.35 27.09
CA GLY A 30 29.24 -25.64 27.79
C GLY A 30 27.84 -26.15 28.12
N VAL A 31 26.80 -25.62 27.46
CA VAL A 31 25.41 -25.98 27.72
C VAL A 31 25.12 -27.39 27.20
N LYS A 32 24.65 -28.27 28.09
CA LYS A 32 24.22 -29.63 27.71
C LYS A 32 22.72 -29.64 27.40
N PHE A 33 22.33 -30.35 26.34
CA PHE A 33 20.94 -30.39 25.88
C PHE A 33 20.36 -31.79 25.98
N ARG A 34 19.42 -32.00 26.90
CA ARG A 34 18.64 -33.23 26.95
C ARG A 34 17.37 -33.05 26.13
N VAL A 35 17.34 -33.64 24.94
CA VAL A 35 16.19 -33.59 24.03
C VAL A 35 15.47 -34.93 24.06
N THR A 36 14.15 -34.90 24.21
CA THR A 36 13.30 -36.09 24.38
C THR A 36 11.97 -35.95 23.66
N GLY A 37 11.27 -37.07 23.42
CA GLY A 37 9.92 -37.08 22.87
C GLY A 37 9.86 -37.41 21.37
N ASP A 38 8.88 -36.83 20.67
CA ASP A 38 8.61 -37.11 19.27
C ASP A 38 9.61 -36.45 18.30
N LEU A 39 9.90 -37.14 17.19
CA LEU A 39 10.68 -36.57 16.08
C LEU A 39 9.85 -35.54 15.31
N ILE A 40 10.45 -34.39 15.03
CA ILE A 40 9.89 -33.37 14.16
C ILE A 40 10.19 -33.74 12.70
N ASP A 41 9.15 -33.88 11.89
CA ASP A 41 9.29 -34.17 10.46
C ASP A 41 9.47 -32.90 9.64
N ARG A 42 10.66 -32.74 9.04
CA ARG A 42 10.97 -31.60 8.16
C ARG A 42 10.15 -31.58 6.87
N ASN A 43 9.62 -32.73 6.44
CA ASN A 43 8.88 -32.85 5.19
C ASN A 43 7.39 -32.55 5.36
N SER A 44 6.97 -32.14 6.56
CA SER A 44 5.61 -31.75 6.89
C SER A 44 5.59 -30.33 7.47
N PRO A 45 4.63 -29.48 7.08
CA PRO A 45 4.47 -28.18 7.72
C PRO A 45 4.02 -28.39 9.17
N ALA A 46 4.50 -27.54 10.09
CA ALA A 46 4.14 -27.65 11.49
C ALA A 46 4.07 -26.28 12.17
N ILE A 47 3.31 -26.20 13.26
CA ILE A 47 3.33 -25.08 14.19
C ILE A 47 3.95 -25.58 15.49
N PHE A 48 5.05 -24.99 15.91
CA PHE A 48 5.66 -25.26 17.20
C PHE A 48 5.03 -24.36 18.25
N ILE A 49 4.53 -24.97 19.33
CA ILE A 49 3.92 -24.27 20.46
C ILE A 49 4.80 -24.47 21.68
N MET A 50 5.61 -23.46 22.00
CA MET A 50 6.59 -23.51 23.08
C MET A 50 6.21 -22.57 24.23
N ASN A 51 6.48 -22.98 25.47
CA ASN A 51 6.43 -22.07 26.62
C ASN A 51 7.63 -21.12 26.58
N HIS A 52 7.49 -19.90 27.09
CA HIS A 52 8.53 -18.87 26.96
C HIS A 52 9.18 -18.54 28.31
N ARG A 53 10.28 -19.24 28.61
CA ARG A 53 11.01 -19.11 29.88
C ARG A 53 12.09 -18.04 29.82
N THR A 54 12.81 -17.95 28.71
CA THR A 54 13.92 -17.03 28.55
C THR A 54 13.89 -16.41 27.16
N ARG A 55 14.57 -15.29 26.98
CA ARG A 55 14.72 -14.71 25.65
C ARG A 55 15.66 -15.44 24.72
N LEU A 56 16.35 -16.47 25.21
CA LEU A 56 17.23 -17.33 24.42
C LEU A 56 16.54 -18.65 24.05
N ASP A 57 15.25 -18.83 24.35
CA ASP A 57 14.56 -20.10 24.09
C ASP A 57 14.57 -20.50 22.61
N TRP A 58 14.54 -19.52 21.68
CA TRP A 58 14.70 -19.79 20.24
C TRP A 58 16.07 -20.38 19.91
N LEU A 59 17.13 -19.94 20.59
CA LEU A 59 18.49 -20.46 20.41
C LEU A 59 18.64 -21.88 20.97
N PHE A 60 17.97 -22.16 22.09
CA PHE A 60 17.89 -23.49 22.66
C PHE A 60 17.07 -24.45 21.78
N LEU A 61 16.00 -23.94 21.15
CA LEU A 61 15.22 -24.70 20.18
C LEU A 61 16.08 -25.09 18.97
N TRP A 62 16.89 -24.18 18.41
CA TRP A 62 17.76 -24.50 17.27
C TRP A 62 18.76 -25.63 17.57
N ASN A 63 19.28 -25.70 18.81
CA ASN A 63 20.11 -26.82 19.24
C ASN A 63 19.33 -28.14 19.25
N ALA A 64 18.08 -28.12 19.73
CA ALA A 64 17.22 -29.30 19.71
C ALA A 64 16.88 -29.74 18.27
N LEU A 65 16.52 -28.79 17.40
CA LEU A 65 16.23 -29.04 15.99
C LEU A 65 17.45 -29.64 15.28
N TYR A 66 18.65 -29.09 15.50
CA TYR A 66 19.86 -29.62 14.91
C TYR A 66 20.14 -31.08 15.34
N LYS A 67 19.94 -31.39 16.62
CA LYS A 67 20.12 -32.77 17.16
C LYS A 67 19.12 -33.77 16.57
N MET A 68 17.91 -33.31 16.27
CA MET A 68 16.88 -34.13 15.62
C MET A 68 17.16 -34.34 14.14
N ASP A 69 17.34 -33.24 13.40
CA ASP A 69 17.71 -33.20 11.98
C ASP A 69 18.28 -31.81 11.66
N PRO A 70 19.58 -31.69 11.30
CA PRO A 70 20.21 -30.41 10.94
C PRO A 70 19.46 -29.59 9.89
N TRP A 71 18.72 -30.25 8.99
CA TRP A 71 17.95 -29.58 7.94
C TRP A 71 16.73 -28.83 8.45
N LEU A 72 16.25 -29.11 9.67
CA LEU A 72 15.16 -28.36 10.30
C LEU A 72 15.52 -26.87 10.49
N LEU A 73 16.81 -26.53 10.61
CA LEU A 73 17.27 -25.14 10.65
C LEU A 73 17.04 -24.38 9.33
N THR A 74 16.82 -25.08 8.22
CA THR A 74 16.54 -24.45 6.92
C THR A 74 15.04 -24.16 6.72
N THR A 75 14.18 -24.83 7.47
CA THR A 75 12.72 -24.79 7.33
C THR A 75 12.03 -24.14 8.53
N GLU A 76 12.71 -23.99 9.66
CA GLU A 76 12.19 -23.28 10.82
C GLU A 76 12.09 -21.77 10.56
N LYS A 77 11.01 -21.16 11.09
CA LYS A 77 10.76 -19.72 11.10
C LYS A 77 10.26 -19.31 12.48
N ILE A 78 10.94 -18.37 13.11
CA ILE A 78 10.49 -17.73 14.36
C ILE A 78 9.85 -16.37 14.10
N THR A 79 8.96 -15.97 15.01
CA THR A 79 8.45 -14.60 15.09
C THR A 79 9.43 -13.70 15.87
N LEU A 80 9.81 -12.58 15.27
CA LEU A 80 10.76 -11.59 15.78
C LEU A 80 10.06 -10.26 16.04
N LYS A 81 10.61 -9.44 16.96
CA LYS A 81 10.13 -8.05 17.12
C LYS A 81 10.53 -7.23 15.89
N SER A 82 9.60 -6.45 15.34
CA SER A 82 9.82 -5.62 14.15
C SER A 82 11.11 -4.78 14.18
N PRO A 83 11.50 -4.11 15.29
CA PRO A 83 12.74 -3.34 15.34
C PRO A 83 14.03 -4.16 15.13
N LEU A 84 14.02 -5.48 15.39
CA LEU A 84 15.19 -6.34 15.22
C LEU A 84 15.67 -6.39 13.76
N ARG A 85 14.80 -6.06 12.79
CA ARG A 85 15.17 -5.97 11.38
C ARG A 85 16.26 -4.93 11.08
N ASN A 86 16.33 -3.90 11.93
CA ASN A 86 17.25 -2.78 11.76
C ASN A 86 18.67 -3.15 12.22
N ILE A 87 18.85 -4.27 12.91
CA ILE A 87 20.14 -4.72 13.42
C ILE A 87 21.00 -5.20 12.23
N PRO A 88 22.16 -4.55 11.96
CA PRO A 88 23.06 -4.99 10.91
C PRO A 88 23.55 -6.43 11.11
N GLY A 89 23.69 -7.18 10.02
CA GLY A 89 24.05 -8.60 10.08
C GLY A 89 22.86 -9.47 10.43
N ALA A 90 22.58 -9.69 11.72
CA ALA A 90 21.56 -10.65 12.16
C ALA A 90 20.15 -10.28 11.69
N GLY A 91 19.72 -9.02 11.85
CA GLY A 91 18.41 -8.56 11.38
C GLY A 91 18.27 -8.69 9.85
N TRP A 92 19.33 -8.33 9.12
CA TRP A 92 19.37 -8.45 7.65
C TRP A 92 19.36 -9.91 7.17
N ALA A 93 20.07 -10.81 7.85
CA ALA A 93 20.07 -12.23 7.54
C ALA A 93 18.68 -12.86 7.77
N MET A 94 18.03 -12.52 8.88
CA MET A 94 16.66 -12.98 9.17
C MET A 94 15.64 -12.41 8.16
N SER A 95 15.82 -11.16 7.74
CA SER A 95 15.05 -10.54 6.66
C SER A 95 15.24 -11.28 5.32
N CYS A 96 16.48 -11.60 4.93
CA CYS A 96 16.75 -12.46 3.77
C CYS A 96 16.17 -13.88 3.93
N GLY A 97 16.13 -14.39 5.16
CA GLY A 97 15.49 -15.65 5.54
C GLY A 97 13.97 -15.64 5.48
N SER A 98 13.31 -14.50 5.22
CA SER A 98 11.85 -14.33 5.33
C SER A 98 11.31 -14.73 6.71
N TYR A 99 12.02 -14.40 7.78
CA TYR A 99 11.50 -14.54 9.16
C TYR A 99 10.37 -13.54 9.42
N ILE A 100 9.55 -13.82 10.44
CA ILE A 100 8.29 -13.11 10.66
C ILE A 100 8.52 -11.96 11.63
N PHE A 101 8.60 -10.72 11.14
CA PHE A 101 8.76 -9.52 11.97
C PHE A 101 7.38 -8.93 12.34
N LEU A 102 7.11 -8.79 13.64
CA LEU A 102 5.81 -8.36 14.18
C LEU A 102 5.94 -7.12 15.05
N ASN A 103 4.99 -6.19 14.92
CA ASN A 103 4.84 -4.98 15.74
C ASN A 103 4.12 -5.25 17.07
N ARG A 104 3.63 -6.47 17.28
CA ARG A 104 2.84 -6.92 18.44
C ARG A 104 1.52 -6.16 18.58
N ASN A 105 0.90 -5.88 17.44
CA ASN A 105 -0.46 -5.34 17.34
C ASN A 105 -1.18 -6.20 16.29
N PHE A 106 -2.20 -6.94 16.71
CA PHE A 106 -2.86 -7.92 15.85
C PHE A 106 -3.45 -7.28 14.58
N GLU A 107 -4.12 -6.14 14.69
CA GLU A 107 -4.73 -5.46 13.54
C GLU A 107 -3.66 -5.05 12.52
N ASN A 108 -2.52 -4.53 12.98
CA ASN A 108 -1.41 -4.12 12.10
C ASN A 108 -0.62 -5.31 11.54
N ASP A 109 -0.48 -6.37 12.33
CA ASP A 109 0.34 -7.53 12.00
C ASP A 109 -0.43 -8.59 11.19
N GLN A 110 -1.75 -8.68 11.31
CA GLN A 110 -2.58 -9.65 10.61
C GLN A 110 -2.37 -9.60 9.08
N PRO A 111 -2.35 -8.43 8.41
CA PRO A 111 -2.04 -8.35 6.98
C PRO A 111 -0.64 -8.88 6.66
N ASN A 112 0.36 -8.52 7.46
CA ASN A 112 1.75 -8.96 7.27
C ASN A 112 1.90 -10.47 7.47
N MET A 113 1.28 -11.02 8.51
CA MET A 113 1.23 -12.45 8.79
C MET A 113 0.53 -13.20 7.67
N THR A 114 -0.63 -12.72 7.22
CA THR A 114 -1.38 -13.31 6.10
C THR A 114 -0.53 -13.34 4.84
N ARG A 115 0.16 -12.23 4.53
CA ARG A 115 1.04 -12.13 3.36
C ARG A 115 2.23 -13.10 3.44
N ILE A 116 2.88 -13.20 4.60
CA ILE A 116 4.02 -14.12 4.81
C ILE A 116 3.55 -15.58 4.75
N ILE A 117 2.41 -15.92 5.35
CA ILE A 117 1.85 -17.27 5.30
C ILE A 117 1.49 -17.65 3.87
N LYS A 118 0.82 -16.75 3.13
CA LYS A 118 0.52 -16.96 1.70
C LYS A 118 1.79 -17.18 0.89
N TYR A 119 2.81 -16.38 1.12
CA TYR A 119 4.12 -16.55 0.51
C TYR A 119 4.73 -17.93 0.82
N PHE A 120 4.68 -18.36 2.08
CA PHE A 120 5.18 -19.68 2.48
C PHE A 120 4.45 -20.80 1.72
N VAL A 121 3.12 -20.74 1.63
CA VAL A 121 2.31 -21.68 0.85
C VAL A 121 2.72 -21.69 -0.64
N GLU A 122 2.89 -20.52 -1.26
CA GLU A 122 3.27 -20.37 -2.67
C GLU A 122 4.66 -20.93 -2.98
N THR A 123 5.56 -20.92 -1.99
CA THR A 123 6.89 -21.52 -2.15
C THR A 123 6.84 -23.05 -2.25
N LYS A 124 5.72 -23.69 -1.87
CA LYS A 124 5.54 -25.15 -1.76
C LYS A 124 6.57 -25.83 -0.86
N LYS A 125 7.07 -25.09 0.14
CA LYS A 125 7.97 -25.63 1.17
C LYS A 125 7.23 -25.90 2.46
N ASN A 126 7.75 -26.86 3.20
CA ASN A 126 7.25 -27.27 4.51
C ASN A 126 7.98 -26.48 5.58
N TYR A 127 7.45 -25.31 5.96
CA TYR A 127 8.02 -24.52 7.06
C TYR A 127 7.47 -24.99 8.41
N GLN A 128 8.31 -24.89 9.43
CA GLN A 128 7.89 -25.06 10.82
C GLN A 128 7.92 -23.71 11.53
N ILE A 129 6.76 -23.25 11.98
CA ILE A 129 6.60 -21.90 12.52
C ILE A 129 6.53 -21.95 14.04
N LEU A 130 7.46 -21.29 14.73
CA LEU A 130 7.46 -21.20 16.18
C LEU A 130 6.55 -20.07 16.68
N LEU A 131 5.66 -20.41 17.61
CA LEU A 131 4.82 -19.49 18.34
C LEU A 131 5.01 -19.65 19.86
N PHE A 132 4.96 -18.51 20.55
CA PHE A 132 4.93 -18.41 22.00
C PHE A 132 3.58 -17.84 22.46
N PRO A 133 2.57 -18.68 22.77
CA PRO A 133 1.24 -18.21 23.16
C PRO A 133 1.21 -17.36 24.43
N GLU A 134 2.23 -17.44 25.30
CA GLU A 134 2.40 -16.56 26.47
C GLU A 134 2.59 -15.09 26.08
N GLY A 135 3.12 -14.83 24.87
CA GLY A 135 3.36 -13.50 24.32
C GLY A 135 4.51 -12.71 24.99
N THR A 136 5.05 -13.18 26.10
CA THR A 136 6.20 -12.58 26.77
C THR A 136 6.98 -13.65 27.53
N ASP A 137 8.25 -13.39 27.79
CA ASP A 137 9.08 -14.20 28.68
C ASP A 137 8.60 -14.08 30.12
N LYS A 138 8.80 -15.14 30.91
CA LYS A 138 8.45 -15.15 32.33
C LYS A 138 9.40 -14.25 33.14
N SER A 139 8.83 -13.27 33.83
CA SER A 139 9.47 -12.38 34.80
C SER A 139 8.56 -12.19 36.01
N ASP A 140 9.05 -11.60 37.10
CA ASP A 140 8.24 -11.34 38.30
C ASP A 140 7.02 -10.47 37.98
N TRP A 141 7.22 -9.40 37.21
CA TRP A 141 6.16 -8.55 36.67
C TRP A 141 5.15 -9.31 35.79
N ALA A 142 5.65 -10.17 34.88
CA ALA A 142 4.77 -10.93 33.98
C ALA A 142 3.94 -11.97 34.75
N ASN A 143 4.52 -12.57 35.79
CA ASN A 143 3.84 -13.48 36.71
C ASN A 143 2.71 -12.77 37.44
N GLU A 144 2.98 -11.61 38.03
CA GLU A 144 1.97 -10.82 38.74
C GLU A 144 0.80 -10.47 37.82
N ARG A 145 1.08 -10.02 36.59
CA ARG A 145 0.04 -9.72 35.60
C ARG A 145 -0.75 -10.96 35.17
N SER A 146 -0.09 -12.11 35.03
CA SER A 146 -0.74 -13.39 34.71
C SER A 146 -1.61 -13.89 35.88
N HIS A 147 -1.18 -13.69 37.13
CA HIS A 147 -1.94 -14.01 38.33
C HIS A 147 -3.16 -13.10 38.50
N ASN A 148 -3.01 -11.80 38.25
CA ASN A 148 -4.11 -10.84 38.26
C ASN A 148 -5.14 -11.16 37.17
N PHE A 149 -4.69 -11.57 35.98
CA PHE A 149 -5.58 -12.05 34.91
C PHE A 149 -6.32 -13.32 35.33
N ALA A 150 -5.62 -14.29 35.92
CA ALA A 150 -6.21 -15.53 36.38
C ALA A 150 -7.30 -15.27 37.44
N GLU A 151 -7.00 -14.42 38.42
CA GLU A 151 -7.92 -14.05 39.49
C GLU A 151 -9.17 -13.34 38.97
N LYS A 152 -8.99 -12.37 38.05
CA LYS A 152 -10.10 -11.65 37.42
C LYS A 152 -11.05 -12.56 36.62
N ASN A 153 -10.54 -13.66 36.06
CA ASN A 153 -11.30 -14.58 35.22
C ASN A 153 -11.64 -15.91 35.91
N GLY A 154 -11.39 -16.04 37.22
CA GLY A 154 -11.66 -17.27 37.97
C GLY A 154 -10.83 -18.48 37.51
N LEU A 155 -9.64 -18.25 36.94
CA LEU A 155 -8.73 -19.29 36.45
C LEU A 155 -7.69 -19.65 37.52
N THR A 156 -7.18 -20.87 37.48
CA THR A 156 -6.06 -21.32 38.34
C THR A 156 -4.81 -20.48 38.08
N LYS A 157 -4.11 -20.05 39.14
CA LYS A 157 -2.81 -19.36 39.01
C LYS A 157 -1.73 -20.37 38.57
N PHE A 158 -0.89 -19.98 37.62
CA PHE A 158 0.25 -20.79 37.15
C PHE A 158 1.56 -20.24 37.71
N ASP A 159 2.39 -21.12 38.25
CA ASP A 159 3.66 -20.76 38.89
C ASP A 159 4.84 -20.95 37.93
N TYR A 160 4.74 -21.88 36.98
CA TYR A 160 5.83 -22.25 36.07
C TYR A 160 5.58 -21.91 34.58
N VAL A 161 4.37 -21.50 34.20
CA VAL A 161 4.07 -20.88 32.88
C VAL A 161 3.23 -19.61 33.07
N LEU A 162 3.12 -18.76 32.04
CA LEU A 162 2.13 -17.69 31.99
C LEU A 162 0.85 -18.19 31.30
N HIS A 163 -0.31 -17.59 31.62
CA HIS A 163 -1.54 -17.89 30.89
C HIS A 163 -1.40 -17.50 29.41
N PRO A 164 -1.81 -18.38 28.46
CA PRO A 164 -1.73 -18.07 27.04
C PRO A 164 -2.69 -16.93 26.71
N ARG A 165 -2.24 -15.97 25.90
CA ARG A 165 -3.08 -14.84 25.49
C ARG A 165 -3.89 -15.25 24.26
N THR A 166 -5.20 -15.37 24.42
CA THR A 166 -6.14 -15.67 23.32
C THR A 166 -6.41 -14.45 22.43
N THR A 167 -6.15 -13.24 22.95
CA THR A 167 -6.29 -11.96 22.22
C THR A 167 -4.98 -11.17 22.35
N GLY A 168 -4.36 -10.86 21.21
CA GLY A 168 -2.98 -10.38 21.13
C GLY A 168 -2.69 -9.03 21.82
N PHE A 169 -1.79 -9.09 22.82
CA PHE A 169 -0.73 -8.14 23.21
C PHE A 169 -1.03 -6.71 23.73
N SER A 170 -0.39 -6.38 24.88
CA SER A 170 0.15 -5.03 25.16
C SER A 170 1.20 -5.00 26.31
N ILE A 171 2.22 -4.14 26.12
CA ILE A 171 3.16 -3.44 27.04
C ILE A 171 4.57 -4.04 27.31
N PHE A 172 5.60 -3.19 27.09
CA PHE A 172 7.05 -3.34 27.37
C PHE A 172 7.52 -2.28 28.37
N GLY A 173 8.50 -2.61 29.24
CA GLY A 173 9.22 -1.65 30.09
C GLY A 173 10.56 -2.15 30.65
N GLU A 174 10.64 -3.31 31.28
CA GLU A 174 11.83 -3.71 32.08
C GLU A 174 12.85 -4.62 31.38
N ILE A 175 12.72 -4.75 30.07
CA ILE A 175 13.18 -5.95 29.36
C ILE A 175 14.69 -5.89 29.01
N VAL A 176 15.31 -4.73 28.85
CA VAL A 176 16.70 -4.66 28.32
C VAL A 176 17.79 -5.17 29.29
N GLN A 177 17.53 -5.26 30.61
CA GLN A 177 18.57 -5.58 31.60
C GLN A 177 19.04 -7.06 31.60
N THR A 178 18.14 -8.04 31.48
CA THR A 178 18.45 -9.47 31.72
C THR A 178 19.27 -10.15 30.63
N GLU A 179 19.11 -9.75 29.36
CA GLU A 179 19.93 -10.25 28.24
C GLU A 179 21.38 -9.79 28.36
N ILE A 180 21.54 -8.52 28.74
CA ILE A 180 22.84 -7.90 28.95
C ILE A 180 23.54 -8.59 30.12
N ASP A 181 22.85 -8.98 31.18
CA ASP A 181 23.46 -9.72 32.30
C ASP A 181 23.86 -11.16 31.95
N LEU A 182 23.08 -11.89 31.14
CA LEU A 182 23.50 -13.22 30.65
C LEU A 182 24.74 -13.13 29.76
N MET A 183 24.79 -12.14 28.86
CA MET A 183 25.91 -11.95 27.95
C MET A 183 27.14 -11.30 28.60
N LYS A 184 26.97 -10.35 29.53
CA LYS A 184 28.07 -9.69 30.26
C LYS A 184 28.66 -10.57 31.35
N ASN A 185 27.82 -11.32 32.08
CA ASN A 185 28.28 -12.16 33.18
C ASN A 185 28.56 -13.62 32.75
N GLY A 186 28.26 -13.99 31.50
CA GLY A 186 28.54 -15.31 30.93
C GLY A 186 27.80 -16.48 31.59
N LYS A 187 26.71 -16.21 32.34
CA LYS A 187 26.00 -17.22 33.13
C LYS A 187 24.96 -17.98 32.29
N PHE A 188 25.42 -18.88 31.42
CA PHE A 188 24.53 -19.82 30.73
C PHE A 188 24.10 -20.98 31.64
N PRO A 189 22.92 -21.59 31.42
CA PRO A 189 22.51 -22.77 32.17
C PRO A 189 23.42 -23.96 31.83
N GLU A 190 23.84 -24.73 32.83
CA GLU A 190 24.66 -25.94 32.59
C GLU A 190 23.91 -26.99 31.77
N LYS A 191 22.59 -27.07 31.95
CA LYS A 191 21.73 -28.06 31.29
C LYS A 191 20.38 -27.49 30.91
N VAL A 192 19.95 -27.77 29.69
CA VAL A 192 18.63 -27.40 29.15
C VAL A 192 17.89 -28.68 28.74
N HIS A 193 16.63 -28.79 29.15
CA HIS A 193 15.78 -29.94 28.85
C HIS A 193 14.66 -29.51 27.91
N LEU A 194 14.51 -30.25 26.79
CA LEU A 194 13.42 -30.07 25.85
C LEU A 194 12.70 -31.40 25.64
N ASP A 195 11.38 -31.37 25.71
CA ASP A 195 10.51 -32.51 25.43
C ASP A 195 9.49 -32.10 24.37
N VAL A 196 9.38 -32.91 23.32
CA VAL A 196 8.52 -32.66 22.17
C VAL A 196 7.36 -33.65 22.16
N LYS A 197 6.14 -33.14 22.02
CA LYS A 197 4.95 -33.94 21.76
C LYS A 197 4.32 -33.54 20.44
N LYS A 198 4.16 -34.49 19.53
CA LYS A 198 3.49 -34.30 18.24
C LYS A 198 1.99 -34.55 18.41
N TYR A 199 1.19 -33.68 17.81
CA TYR A 199 -0.26 -33.84 17.67
C TYR A 199 -0.58 -33.88 16.17
N ASP A 200 -1.39 -34.84 15.74
CA ASP A 200 -1.93 -34.85 14.39
C ASP A 200 -3.08 -33.85 14.30
N ILE A 201 -3.12 -33.04 13.24
CA ILE A 201 -4.11 -31.97 13.13
C ILE A 201 -5.51 -32.50 12.81
N GLU A 202 -5.63 -33.65 12.13
CA GLU A 202 -6.93 -34.27 11.86
C GLU A 202 -7.55 -34.82 13.14
N ASP A 203 -6.72 -35.38 14.01
CA ASP A 203 -7.15 -35.86 15.33
C ASP A 203 -7.48 -34.67 16.25
N LEU A 204 -6.67 -33.61 16.17
CA LEU A 204 -6.90 -32.38 16.91
C LEU A 204 -8.23 -31.70 16.52
N ASN A 205 -8.52 -31.62 15.22
CA ASN A 205 -9.76 -31.00 14.72
C ASN A 205 -11.02 -31.78 15.11
N LYS A 206 -10.92 -33.08 15.42
CA LYS A 206 -12.03 -33.90 15.94
C LYS A 206 -12.25 -33.69 17.44
N GLU A 207 -11.20 -33.34 18.19
CA GLU A 207 -11.25 -33.13 19.65
C GLU A 207 -11.51 -31.68 20.06
N ILE A 208 -11.26 -30.71 19.18
CA ILE A 208 -11.39 -29.28 19.47
C ILE A 208 -12.74 -28.76 18.97
N GLU A 209 -13.75 -28.75 19.84
CA GLU A 209 -14.93 -27.88 19.67
C GLU A 209 -14.58 -26.41 19.98
N GLU A 210 -13.59 -26.16 20.86
CA GLU A 210 -13.14 -24.82 21.24
C GLU A 210 -11.59 -24.75 21.41
N PRO A 211 -10.86 -24.10 20.48
CA PRO A 211 -9.38 -24.03 20.50
C PRO A 211 -8.79 -23.42 21.77
N GLU A 212 -9.48 -22.45 22.37
CA GLU A 212 -9.05 -21.77 23.60
C GLU A 212 -9.03 -22.73 24.81
N LYS A 213 -10.05 -23.60 24.92
CA LYS A 213 -10.13 -24.62 25.97
C LYS A 213 -9.02 -25.66 25.81
N TRP A 214 -8.73 -26.08 24.58
CA TRP A 214 -7.61 -26.99 24.32
C TRP A 214 -6.27 -26.38 24.72
N LEU A 215 -6.02 -25.13 24.32
CA LEU A 215 -4.78 -24.42 24.66
C LEU A 215 -4.62 -24.27 26.18
N THR A 216 -5.71 -23.96 26.88
CA THR A 216 -5.74 -23.89 28.35
C THR A 216 -5.43 -25.24 29.01
N LYS A 217 -6.00 -26.34 28.49
CA LYS A 217 -5.71 -27.70 28.96
C LYS A 217 -4.24 -28.08 28.72
N LEU A 218 -3.69 -27.71 27.55
CA LEU A 218 -2.29 -27.92 27.22
C LEU A 218 -1.36 -27.16 28.18
N TRP A 219 -1.69 -25.91 28.52
CA TRP A 219 -0.91 -25.11 29.48
C TRP A 219 -0.96 -25.67 30.89
N ASN A 220 -2.11 -26.16 31.36
CA ASN A 220 -2.22 -26.88 32.63
C ASN A 220 -1.32 -28.14 32.68
N LEU A 221 -1.25 -28.87 31.56
CA LEU A 221 -0.36 -30.03 31.45
C LEU A 221 1.11 -29.60 31.52
N LYS A 222 1.50 -28.51 30.82
CA LYS A 222 2.85 -27.96 30.88
C LYS A 222 3.22 -27.49 32.29
N GLU A 223 2.31 -26.79 32.97
CA GLU A 223 2.46 -26.37 34.37
C GLU A 223 2.72 -27.57 35.28
N THR A 224 1.91 -28.62 35.17
CA THR A 224 2.07 -29.85 35.98
C THR A 224 3.41 -30.54 35.71
N ARG A 225 3.85 -30.59 34.45
CA ARG A 225 5.12 -31.21 34.05
C ARG A 225 6.31 -30.41 34.54
N LEU A 226 6.27 -29.09 34.41
CA LEU A 226 7.33 -28.20 34.91
C LEU A 226 7.39 -28.21 36.44
N ARG A 227 6.24 -28.23 37.12
CA ARG A 227 6.18 -28.39 38.58
C ARG A 227 6.92 -29.66 39.02
N ARG A 228 6.58 -30.81 38.43
CA ARG A 228 7.30 -32.07 38.70
C ARG A 228 8.79 -31.98 38.39
N PHE A 229 9.15 -31.34 37.28
CA PHE A 229 10.56 -31.14 36.90
C PHE A 229 11.32 -30.37 37.98
N TYR A 230 10.78 -29.27 38.50
CA TYR A 230 11.45 -28.44 39.52
C TYR A 230 11.38 -29.03 40.94
N GLU A 231 10.37 -29.83 41.25
CA GLU A 231 10.23 -30.50 42.55
C GLU A 231 11.11 -31.76 42.66
N GLN A 232 11.47 -32.38 41.54
CA GLN A 232 12.33 -33.57 41.51
C GLN A 232 13.81 -33.20 41.63
N LYS A 233 14.54 -33.90 42.50
CA LYS A 233 15.96 -33.65 42.77
C LYS A 233 16.88 -33.71 41.54
N GLU A 234 16.55 -34.56 40.56
CA GLU A 234 17.36 -34.76 39.36
C GLU A 234 17.03 -33.79 38.22
N HIS A 235 15.94 -33.03 38.33
CA HIS A 235 15.42 -32.12 37.30
C HIS A 235 15.41 -32.78 35.90
N VAL A 236 14.60 -33.84 35.73
CA VAL A 236 14.50 -34.57 34.46
C VAL A 236 13.09 -34.46 33.87
N LEU A 237 13.01 -34.19 32.55
CA LEU A 237 11.75 -34.23 31.82
C LEU A 237 11.58 -35.64 31.24
N GLU A 238 10.51 -36.32 31.64
CA GLU A 238 10.12 -37.62 31.08
C GLU A 238 9.50 -37.47 29.68
N PRO A 239 9.85 -38.29 28.68
CA PRO A 239 9.31 -38.15 27.33
C PRO A 239 7.77 -38.22 27.30
N SER A 240 7.11 -37.23 26.72
CA SER A 240 5.63 -37.19 26.65
C SER A 240 5.03 -37.88 25.42
N GLY A 241 5.83 -38.12 24.38
CA GLY A 241 5.47 -38.80 23.13
C GLY A 241 6.18 -40.14 22.96
N LYS A 242 6.66 -40.43 21.74
CA LYS A 242 7.60 -41.54 21.48
C LYS A 242 8.83 -41.34 22.37
N ARG A 243 9.33 -42.41 22.98
CA ARG A 243 10.44 -42.35 23.96
C ARG A 243 11.81 -42.21 23.29
N PHE A 244 11.95 -41.34 22.28
CA PHE A 244 13.27 -41.01 21.76
C PHE A 244 13.99 -40.11 22.76
N VAL A 245 15.29 -40.37 22.93
CA VAL A 245 16.20 -39.61 23.76
C VAL A 245 17.45 -39.38 22.91
N TRP A 246 17.72 -38.13 22.58
CA TRP A 246 18.91 -37.77 21.79
C TRP A 246 20.13 -37.61 22.72
N PRO A 247 21.36 -37.79 22.20
CA PRO A 247 22.58 -37.58 22.97
C PRO A 247 22.67 -36.17 23.58
N GLU A 248 23.13 -36.08 24.83
CA GLU A 248 23.24 -34.80 25.54
C GLU A 248 24.21 -33.84 24.87
N THR A 249 25.26 -34.37 24.25
CA THR A 249 26.24 -33.62 23.45
C THR A 249 26.11 -33.95 21.96
N THR A 250 26.21 -32.93 21.12
CA THR A 250 26.22 -33.07 19.66
C THR A 250 27.60 -33.53 19.23
N SER A 251 27.68 -34.73 18.67
CA SER A 251 28.90 -35.31 18.10
C SER A 251 28.70 -35.57 16.61
N GLY A 252 29.70 -35.24 15.79
CA GLY A 252 29.65 -35.48 14.35
C GLY A 252 30.58 -34.57 13.57
N LEU A 253 31.23 -35.15 12.55
CA LEU A 253 32.20 -34.44 11.70
C LEU A 253 31.59 -33.19 11.05
N GLY A 254 30.32 -33.25 10.64
CA GLY A 254 29.61 -32.11 10.03
C GLY A 254 29.46 -30.91 10.96
N TYR A 255 29.22 -31.13 12.27
CA TYR A 255 29.08 -30.05 13.24
C TYR A 255 30.42 -29.36 13.52
N THR A 256 31.50 -30.15 13.63
CA THR A 256 32.88 -29.63 13.76
C THR A 256 33.36 -28.89 12.53
N ILE A 257 33.04 -29.39 11.34
CA ILE A 257 33.34 -28.71 10.09
C ILE A 257 32.58 -27.38 10.03
N ALA A 258 31.29 -27.35 10.38
CA ALA A 258 30.51 -26.12 10.36
C ALA A 258 31.05 -25.07 11.33
N PHE A 259 31.36 -25.45 12.57
CA PHE A 259 31.95 -24.54 13.55
C PHE A 259 33.30 -24.00 13.09
N SER A 260 34.20 -24.89 12.65
CA SER A 260 35.52 -24.50 12.11
C SER A 260 35.39 -23.58 10.91
N PHE A 261 34.48 -23.89 9.98
CA PHE A 261 34.18 -23.07 8.82
C PHE A 261 33.78 -21.66 9.24
N TRP A 262 32.84 -21.50 10.17
CA TRP A 262 32.37 -20.18 10.60
C TRP A 262 33.44 -19.39 11.36
N CYS A 263 34.24 -20.04 12.21
CA CYS A 263 35.39 -19.40 12.87
C CYS A 263 36.42 -18.89 11.87
N LEU A 264 36.87 -19.75 10.95
CA LEU A 264 37.86 -19.40 9.93
C LEU A 264 37.32 -18.32 8.98
N THR A 265 36.07 -18.44 8.56
CA THR A 265 35.42 -17.50 7.64
C THR A 265 35.22 -16.14 8.32
N SER A 266 34.90 -16.10 9.62
CA SER A 266 34.80 -14.85 10.38
C SER A 266 36.16 -14.16 10.49
N ILE A 267 37.23 -14.90 10.82
CA ILE A 267 38.59 -14.35 10.86
C ILE A 267 39.01 -13.82 9.48
N PHE A 268 38.74 -14.60 8.43
CA PHE A 268 39.01 -14.21 7.04
C PHE A 268 38.28 -12.93 6.65
N TRP A 269 36.97 -12.81 6.94
CA TRP A 269 36.21 -11.60 6.61
C TRP A 269 36.64 -10.40 7.42
N ILE A 270 36.92 -10.54 8.73
CA ILE A 270 37.45 -9.46 9.56
C ILE A 270 38.79 -8.96 9.00
N TYR A 271 39.71 -9.87 8.69
CA TYR A 271 41.00 -9.52 8.10
C TYR A 271 40.86 -8.86 6.73
N THR A 272 40.01 -9.40 5.84
CA THR A 272 39.84 -8.89 4.48
C THR A 272 39.07 -7.58 4.42
N ILE A 273 38.11 -7.34 5.32
CA ILE A 273 37.46 -6.02 5.48
C ILE A 273 38.51 -4.97 5.83
N TYR A 274 39.48 -5.30 6.69
CA TYR A 274 40.56 -4.38 7.05
C TYR A 274 41.58 -4.19 5.91
N SER A 275 42.04 -5.29 5.31
CA SER A 275 43.17 -5.30 4.36
C SER A 275 42.82 -5.05 2.90
N SER A 276 41.62 -5.41 2.43
CA SER A 276 41.23 -5.34 1.02
C SER A 276 40.32 -4.16 0.71
N PHE A 277 40.76 -3.29 -0.20
CA PHE A 277 39.95 -2.17 -0.70
C PHE A 277 38.65 -2.64 -1.38
N TRP A 278 38.68 -3.71 -2.17
CA TRP A 278 37.50 -4.23 -2.85
C TRP A 278 36.45 -4.79 -1.90
N VAL A 279 36.87 -5.42 -0.79
CA VAL A 279 35.95 -5.91 0.24
C VAL A 279 35.30 -4.74 0.99
N LYS A 280 36.02 -3.62 1.20
CA LYS A 280 35.43 -2.37 1.74
C LYS A 280 34.36 -1.81 0.81
N ILE A 281 34.64 -1.76 -0.51
CA ILE A 281 33.65 -1.33 -1.52
C ILE A 281 32.43 -2.25 -1.51
N TYR A 282 32.63 -3.57 -1.53
CA TYR A 282 31.53 -4.53 -1.48
C TYR A 282 30.69 -4.36 -0.21
N SER A 283 31.34 -4.19 0.94
CA SER A 283 30.66 -3.97 2.22
C SER A 283 29.85 -2.68 2.21
N LEU A 284 30.40 -1.61 1.63
CA LEU A 284 29.67 -0.35 1.45
C LEU A 284 28.42 -0.55 0.57
N PHE A 285 28.55 -1.24 -0.57
CA PHE A 285 27.40 -1.56 -1.42
C PHE A 285 26.37 -2.44 -0.70
N ALA A 286 26.79 -3.43 0.08
CA ALA A 286 25.89 -4.27 0.86
C ALA A 286 25.14 -3.45 1.92
N ILE A 287 25.83 -2.57 2.64
CA ILE A 287 25.21 -1.66 3.62
C ILE A 287 24.21 -0.74 2.91
N ILE A 288 24.59 -0.14 1.78
CA ILE A 288 23.69 0.72 0.98
C ILE A 288 22.46 -0.09 0.51
N PHE A 289 22.65 -1.32 0.06
CA PHE A 289 21.56 -2.20 -0.37
C PHE A 289 20.58 -2.48 0.78
N TYR A 290 21.06 -2.95 1.93
CA TYR A 290 20.20 -3.30 3.06
C TYR A 290 19.53 -2.08 3.69
N THR A 291 20.26 -0.96 3.83
CA THR A 291 19.67 0.30 4.29
C THR A 291 18.64 0.85 3.30
N SER A 292 18.85 0.66 1.99
CA SER A 292 17.86 0.98 0.96
C SER A 292 16.64 0.07 1.06
N CYS A 293 16.82 -1.24 1.25
CA CYS A 293 15.70 -2.16 1.48
C CYS A 293 14.90 -1.75 2.73
N LEU A 294 15.57 -1.43 3.84
CA LEU A 294 14.91 -0.93 5.05
C LEU A 294 14.14 0.37 4.79
N LYS A 295 14.70 1.29 4.00
CA LYS A 295 14.08 2.60 3.72
C LYS A 295 12.94 2.54 2.71
N PHE A 296 13.03 1.70 1.69
CA PHE A 296 12.13 1.72 0.53
C PHE A 296 11.13 0.56 0.50
N THR A 297 11.47 -0.56 1.13
CA THR A 297 10.61 -1.74 1.18
C THR A 297 10.33 -2.20 2.61
N ASN A 298 10.81 -1.47 3.62
CA ASN A 298 10.76 -1.88 5.02
C ASN A 298 11.46 -3.23 5.25
N GLY A 299 12.59 -3.48 4.59
CA GLY A 299 13.38 -4.70 4.76
C GLY A 299 13.41 -5.59 3.51
N ALA A 300 14.41 -6.46 3.44
CA ALA A 300 14.66 -7.32 2.28
C ALA A 300 13.58 -8.41 2.11
N GLU A 301 12.99 -8.92 3.20
CA GLU A 301 11.85 -9.85 3.17
C GLU A 301 10.70 -9.26 2.34
N PHE A 302 10.44 -7.96 2.47
CA PHE A 302 9.36 -7.31 1.77
C PHE A 302 9.73 -6.92 0.33
N LEU A 303 11.01 -6.68 0.04
CA LEU A 303 11.48 -6.60 -1.34
C LEU A 303 11.24 -7.93 -2.07
N PHE A 304 11.63 -9.05 -1.47
CA PHE A 304 11.43 -10.38 -2.05
C PHE A 304 9.97 -10.80 -2.08
N LEU A 305 9.19 -10.44 -1.05
CA LEU A 305 7.74 -10.61 -1.07
C LEU A 305 7.14 -9.80 -2.20
N ASN A 306 7.44 -8.52 -2.38
CA ASN A 306 6.89 -7.73 -3.48
C ASN A 306 7.29 -8.25 -4.87
N LEU A 307 8.51 -8.76 -5.01
CA LEU A 307 8.98 -9.45 -6.24
C LEU A 307 8.21 -10.75 -6.51
N MET A 308 7.62 -11.37 -5.48
CA MET A 308 6.85 -12.62 -5.54
C MET A 308 5.33 -12.42 -5.40
N SER A 309 4.85 -11.34 -4.80
CA SER A 309 3.44 -11.04 -4.47
C SER A 309 2.80 -10.10 -5.49
N SER A 310 3.57 -9.63 -6.46
CA SER A 310 3.09 -9.11 -7.74
C SER A 310 2.31 -10.15 -8.57
N LEU A 311 1.92 -11.29 -7.98
CA LEU A 311 1.13 -12.34 -8.63
C LEU A 311 -0.36 -11.99 -8.76
N ASN A 312 -0.91 -11.12 -7.90
CA ASN A 312 -2.35 -10.80 -7.95
C ASN A 312 -2.66 -9.45 -8.63
N GLU A 313 -1.90 -8.37 -8.41
CA GLU A 313 -2.01 -7.20 -9.31
C GLU A 313 -1.38 -7.55 -10.66
N PRO A 314 -1.95 -7.10 -11.79
CA PRO A 314 -1.28 -7.29 -13.07
C PRO A 314 0.05 -6.51 -13.12
N PRO A 315 1.01 -6.97 -13.92
CA PRO A 315 2.33 -6.33 -13.99
C PRO A 315 2.22 -4.89 -14.52
N VAL A 316 3.11 -4.03 -14.03
CA VAL A 316 3.35 -2.73 -14.66
C VAL A 316 3.98 -2.98 -16.03
N LEU A 317 3.39 -2.45 -17.11
CA LEU A 317 3.93 -2.66 -18.45
C LEU A 317 5.28 -1.95 -18.58
N GLY A 318 6.30 -2.70 -19.01
CA GLY A 318 7.69 -2.25 -19.07
C GLY A 318 8.28 -2.18 -20.49
N ALA A 319 9.52 -1.68 -20.54
CA ALA A 319 10.32 -1.41 -21.73
C ALA A 319 10.49 -2.59 -22.68
N GLY A 320 10.92 -2.30 -23.92
CA GLY A 320 11.18 -3.31 -24.97
C GLY A 320 10.06 -3.50 -25.99
N GLN A 321 9.08 -2.60 -26.02
CA GLN A 321 7.99 -2.65 -27.00
C GLN A 321 8.48 -2.34 -28.43
N PRO A 322 7.91 -2.98 -29.46
CA PRO A 322 8.26 -2.70 -30.86
C PRO A 322 8.06 -1.23 -31.21
N ILE A 323 8.85 -0.72 -32.16
CA ILE A 323 8.76 0.69 -32.60
C ILE A 323 7.34 1.05 -33.07
N THR A 324 6.64 0.13 -33.73
CA THR A 324 5.24 0.30 -34.17
C THR A 324 4.28 0.55 -33.02
N THR A 325 4.53 -0.06 -31.86
CA THR A 325 3.72 0.15 -30.65
C THR A 325 4.05 1.51 -30.03
N ARG A 326 5.34 1.85 -29.94
CA ARG A 326 5.81 3.15 -29.43
C ARG A 326 5.27 4.33 -30.25
N LEU A 327 5.17 4.18 -31.57
CA LEU A 327 4.59 5.19 -32.46
C LEU A 327 3.13 5.53 -32.09
N LYS A 328 2.34 4.56 -31.61
CA LYS A 328 0.97 4.82 -31.12
C LYS A 328 1.01 5.72 -29.88
N GLY A 329 1.93 5.45 -28.96
CA GLY A 329 2.16 6.28 -27.77
C GLY A 329 2.52 7.72 -28.13
N TRP A 330 3.45 7.90 -29.08
CA TRP A 330 3.84 9.23 -29.56
C TRP A 330 2.70 9.96 -30.24
N ALA A 331 1.98 9.28 -31.14
CA ALA A 331 0.84 9.85 -31.83
C ALA A 331 -0.26 10.29 -30.85
N PHE A 332 -0.56 9.48 -29.84
CA PHE A 332 -1.53 9.80 -28.79
C PHE A 332 -1.12 11.03 -27.97
N VAL A 333 0.12 11.04 -27.44
CA VAL A 333 0.60 12.14 -26.59
C VAL A 333 0.74 13.44 -27.39
N ALA A 334 1.29 13.39 -28.60
CA ALA A 334 1.39 14.55 -29.48
C ALA A 334 -0.01 15.06 -29.87
N GLY A 335 -0.93 14.16 -30.23
CA GLY A 335 -2.31 14.51 -30.57
C GLY A 335 -3.05 15.18 -29.42
N MET A 336 -2.91 14.67 -28.19
CA MET A 336 -3.47 15.33 -27.00
C MET A 336 -2.88 16.72 -26.76
N LEU A 337 -1.56 16.86 -26.78
CA LEU A 337 -0.89 18.14 -26.48
C LEU A 337 -1.21 19.19 -27.54
N PHE A 338 -1.15 18.83 -28.83
CA PHE A 338 -1.47 19.77 -29.91
C PHE A 338 -2.95 20.13 -29.94
N SER A 339 -3.85 19.17 -29.77
CA SER A 339 -5.30 19.47 -29.75
C SER A 339 -5.66 20.38 -28.58
N ALA A 340 -5.09 20.16 -27.39
CA ALA A 340 -5.29 21.05 -26.25
C ALA A 340 -4.71 22.45 -26.50
N PHE A 341 -3.48 22.54 -27.01
CA PHE A 341 -2.83 23.82 -27.30
C PHE A 341 -3.60 24.64 -28.34
N PHE A 342 -3.83 24.08 -29.53
CA PHE A 342 -4.50 24.79 -30.61
C PHE A 342 -5.99 25.02 -30.32
N GLY A 343 -6.66 24.10 -29.63
CA GLY A 343 -8.03 24.28 -29.17
C GLY A 343 -8.16 25.48 -28.22
N VAL A 344 -7.23 25.64 -27.28
CA VAL A 344 -7.25 26.82 -26.40
C VAL A 344 -7.00 28.11 -27.16
N ILE A 345 -5.97 28.13 -28.01
CA ILE A 345 -5.56 29.35 -28.72
C ILE A 345 -6.64 29.82 -29.71
N TYR A 346 -7.23 28.92 -30.49
CA TYR A 346 -8.09 29.31 -31.60
C TYR A 346 -9.59 29.10 -31.34
N ILE A 347 -9.97 28.34 -30.31
CA ILE A 347 -11.39 28.09 -30.00
C ILE A 347 -11.75 28.72 -28.64
N VAL A 348 -10.99 28.46 -27.58
CA VAL A 348 -11.31 29.00 -26.24
C VAL A 348 -11.02 30.51 -26.16
N THR A 349 -9.87 30.96 -26.66
CA THR A 349 -9.43 32.36 -26.51
C THR A 349 -10.41 33.38 -27.11
N PRO A 350 -10.95 33.18 -28.33
CA PRO A 350 -11.97 34.08 -28.87
C PRO A 350 -13.24 34.17 -28.01
N LEU A 351 -13.57 33.13 -27.24
CA LEU A 351 -14.76 33.08 -26.38
C LEU A 351 -14.58 33.84 -25.07
N LEU A 352 -13.35 34.18 -24.68
CA LEU A 352 -13.07 34.84 -23.40
C LEU A 352 -13.73 36.22 -23.29
N VAL A 353 -14.02 36.88 -24.41
CA VAL A 353 -14.77 38.16 -24.42
C VAL A 353 -16.13 38.03 -23.73
N LEU A 354 -16.72 36.84 -23.73
CA LEU A 354 -18.01 36.57 -23.08
C LEU A 354 -17.92 36.61 -21.55
N ILE A 355 -16.73 36.49 -20.94
CA ILE A 355 -16.55 36.65 -19.50
C ILE A 355 -17.09 38.00 -19.04
N TRP A 356 -16.83 39.07 -19.80
CA TRP A 356 -17.26 40.43 -19.45
C TRP A 356 -18.67 40.77 -19.92
N TRP A 357 -19.26 40.05 -20.87
CA TRP A 357 -20.60 40.37 -21.38
C TRP A 357 -21.70 39.47 -20.83
N LYS A 358 -21.45 38.17 -20.73
CA LYS A 358 -22.41 37.13 -20.34
C LYS A 358 -21.67 35.97 -19.65
N PRO A 359 -21.19 36.14 -18.40
CA PRO A 359 -20.32 35.16 -17.74
C PRO A 359 -20.98 33.78 -17.54
N LEU A 360 -22.29 33.73 -17.30
CA LEU A 360 -23.04 32.46 -17.19
C LEU A 360 -23.09 31.70 -18.52
N VAL A 361 -23.25 32.42 -19.64
CA VAL A 361 -23.26 31.84 -20.99
C VAL A 361 -21.85 31.37 -21.35
N PHE A 362 -20.82 32.17 -21.03
CA PHE A 362 -19.42 31.76 -21.17
C PHE A 362 -19.16 30.44 -20.43
N ARG A 363 -19.55 30.35 -19.15
CA ARG A 363 -19.36 29.16 -18.33
C ARG A 363 -20.04 27.94 -18.94
N GLN A 364 -21.30 28.06 -19.36
CA GLN A 364 -22.06 26.97 -19.98
C GLN A 364 -21.42 26.47 -21.26
N PHE A 365 -21.05 27.40 -22.15
CA PHE A 365 -20.50 27.07 -23.45
C PHE A 365 -19.13 26.42 -23.30
N LEU A 366 -18.30 26.95 -22.42
CA LEU A 366 -16.96 26.45 -22.20
C LEU A 366 -16.95 25.08 -21.50
N ASP A 367 -17.85 24.84 -20.55
CA ASP A 367 -18.02 23.51 -19.93
C ASP A 367 -18.42 22.45 -20.96
N ARG A 368 -19.35 22.79 -21.86
CA ARG A 368 -19.72 21.90 -22.97
C ARG A 368 -18.56 21.68 -23.93
N LEU A 369 -17.86 22.75 -24.33
CA LEU A 369 -16.74 22.66 -25.25
C LEU A 369 -15.62 21.77 -24.72
N VAL A 370 -15.20 22.00 -23.47
CA VAL A 370 -14.14 21.21 -22.82
C VAL A 370 -14.61 19.79 -22.57
N GLY A 371 -15.84 19.58 -22.10
CA GLY A 371 -16.40 18.25 -21.89
C GLY A 371 -16.55 17.43 -23.18
N ILE A 372 -16.92 18.06 -24.29
CA ILE A 372 -16.94 17.39 -25.60
C ILE A 372 -15.51 17.08 -26.07
N TRP A 373 -14.54 17.95 -25.79
CA TRP A 373 -13.13 17.69 -26.09
C TRP A 373 -12.56 16.52 -25.27
N THR A 374 -12.89 16.38 -23.98
CA THR A 374 -12.38 15.28 -23.12
C THR A 374 -12.85 13.89 -23.55
N THR A 375 -13.93 13.79 -24.33
CA THR A 375 -14.34 12.51 -24.95
C THR A 375 -13.29 11.97 -25.93
N MET A 376 -12.57 12.85 -26.64
CA MET A 376 -11.57 12.45 -27.63
C MET A 376 -10.37 11.70 -27.03
N PRO A 377 -9.63 12.24 -26.03
CA PRO A 377 -8.51 11.54 -25.44
C PRO A 377 -8.93 10.25 -24.73
N GLY A 378 -10.11 10.22 -24.08
CA GLY A 378 -10.69 9.00 -23.55
C GLY A 378 -10.91 7.95 -24.64
N ALA A 379 -11.56 8.33 -25.74
CA ALA A 379 -11.87 7.42 -26.84
C ALA A 379 -10.64 6.88 -27.56
N LEU A 380 -9.59 7.69 -27.69
CA LEU A 380 -8.31 7.25 -28.25
C LEU A 380 -7.65 6.15 -27.40
N MET A 381 -7.91 6.10 -26.08
CA MET A 381 -7.45 4.97 -25.26
C MET A 381 -8.07 3.65 -25.74
N THR A 382 -9.36 3.68 -26.08
CA THR A 382 -10.07 2.53 -26.65
C THR A 382 -9.64 2.25 -28.09
N TYR A 383 -9.61 3.26 -28.97
CA TYR A 383 -9.40 3.05 -30.41
C TYR A 383 -7.94 2.80 -30.80
N LEU A 384 -6.96 3.46 -30.18
CA LEU A 384 -5.54 3.28 -30.53
C LEU A 384 -4.92 2.08 -29.81
N PHE A 385 -5.27 1.88 -28.54
CA PHE A 385 -4.63 0.90 -27.67
C PHE A 385 -5.51 -0.31 -27.32
N GLY A 386 -6.81 -0.28 -27.63
CA GLY A 386 -7.72 -1.38 -27.34
C GLY A 386 -8.13 -1.47 -25.88
N ALA A 387 -8.13 -0.35 -25.14
CA ALA A 387 -8.63 -0.31 -23.77
C ALA A 387 -10.14 -0.57 -23.72
N SER A 388 -10.54 -1.62 -23.00
CA SER A 388 -11.92 -1.97 -22.71
C SER A 388 -12.29 -1.48 -21.32
N ILE A 389 -13.27 -0.58 -21.26
CA ILE A 389 -13.80 0.00 -20.02
C ILE A 389 -15.08 -0.74 -19.63
N LYS A 390 -15.07 -1.43 -18.50
CA LYS A 390 -16.21 -2.17 -17.95
C LYS A 390 -16.69 -1.48 -16.68
N ILE A 391 -17.99 -1.22 -16.59
CA ILE A 391 -18.56 -0.36 -15.56
C ILE A 391 -19.79 -1.06 -14.99
N ARG A 392 -19.84 -1.15 -13.66
CA ARG A 392 -20.96 -1.72 -12.92
C ARG A 392 -21.40 -0.82 -11.78
N GLY A 393 -22.66 -0.93 -11.37
CA GLY A 393 -23.20 -0.28 -10.19
C GLY A 393 -24.16 0.85 -10.50
N ASP A 394 -24.24 1.82 -9.60
CA ASP A 394 -25.23 2.87 -9.62
C ASP A 394 -24.93 3.94 -10.69
N PHE A 395 -25.97 4.58 -11.21
CA PHE A 395 -25.85 5.64 -12.22
C PHE A 395 -25.39 6.96 -11.59
N ILE A 396 -24.46 7.66 -12.24
CA ILE A 396 -24.05 9.02 -11.88
C ILE A 396 -25.01 10.01 -12.55
N ASP A 397 -25.79 10.72 -11.73
CA ASP A 397 -26.82 11.64 -12.20
C ASP A 397 -26.23 13.03 -12.47
N HIS A 398 -26.14 13.42 -13.75
CA HIS A 398 -25.63 14.73 -14.15
C HIS A 398 -26.57 15.90 -13.78
N ASN A 399 -27.83 15.62 -13.43
CA ASN A 399 -28.82 16.65 -13.06
C ASN A 399 -28.76 17.05 -11.59
N GLU A 400 -27.95 16.36 -10.78
CA GLU A 400 -27.82 16.60 -9.35
C GLU A 400 -26.36 16.84 -8.99
N PRO A 401 -26.04 17.81 -8.11
CA PRO A 401 -24.64 18.10 -7.78
C PRO A 401 -24.04 16.95 -6.98
N GLY A 402 -22.82 16.54 -7.33
CA GLY A 402 -22.21 15.33 -6.79
C GLY A 402 -20.72 15.46 -6.50
N LEU A 403 -20.26 14.70 -5.50
CA LEU A 403 -18.84 14.50 -5.22
C LEU A 403 -18.47 13.04 -5.53
N ILE A 404 -17.63 12.85 -6.54
CA ILE A 404 -17.08 11.56 -6.94
C ILE A 404 -15.77 11.33 -6.17
N ILE A 405 -15.68 10.25 -5.41
CA ILE A 405 -14.46 9.84 -4.70
C ILE A 405 -13.92 8.52 -5.25
N MET A 406 -12.67 8.53 -5.72
CA MET A 406 -12.06 7.38 -6.40
C MET A 406 -10.72 6.97 -5.78
N ASN A 407 -10.39 5.67 -5.76
CA ASN A 407 -9.03 5.24 -5.45
C ASN A 407 -8.07 5.65 -6.58
N HIS A 408 -6.82 5.95 -6.25
CA HIS A 408 -5.87 6.52 -7.21
C HIS A 408 -4.72 5.56 -7.47
N ARG A 409 -4.90 4.62 -8.40
CA ARG A 409 -3.89 3.61 -8.70
C ARG A 409 -2.81 4.12 -9.66
N THR A 410 -3.15 4.96 -10.63
CA THR A 410 -2.21 5.48 -11.64
C THR A 410 -2.43 6.97 -11.89
N ARG A 411 -1.43 7.67 -12.43
CA ARG A 411 -1.59 9.08 -12.83
C ARG A 411 -2.62 9.28 -13.95
N LEU A 412 -3.07 8.20 -14.60
CA LEU A 412 -3.94 8.21 -15.77
C LEU A 412 -5.39 7.83 -15.44
N ASP A 413 -5.74 7.60 -14.17
CA ASP A 413 -7.07 7.10 -13.81
C ASP A 413 -8.21 8.01 -14.33
N TRP A 414 -8.01 9.33 -14.31
CA TRP A 414 -8.97 10.32 -14.85
C TRP A 414 -9.22 10.15 -16.35
N LEU A 415 -8.19 9.77 -17.12
CA LEU A 415 -8.28 9.62 -18.57
C LEU A 415 -9.16 8.43 -18.95
N PHE A 416 -9.02 7.31 -18.22
CA PHE A 416 -9.90 6.16 -18.38
C PHE A 416 -11.32 6.46 -17.88
N PHE A 417 -11.44 7.30 -16.86
CA PHE A 417 -12.72 7.63 -16.25
C PHE A 417 -13.61 8.48 -17.17
N TRP A 418 -13.06 9.36 -18.02
CA TRP A 418 -13.85 10.06 -19.03
C TRP A 418 -14.60 9.13 -19.99
N MET A 419 -14.01 7.99 -20.36
CA MET A 419 -14.74 6.97 -21.11
C MET A 419 -15.80 6.27 -20.28
N ALA A 420 -15.58 6.12 -18.97
CA ALA A 420 -16.59 5.57 -18.08
C ALA A 420 -17.81 6.51 -17.98
N LEU A 421 -17.56 7.82 -17.81
CA LEU A 421 -18.59 8.85 -17.80
C LEU A 421 -19.36 8.87 -19.12
N TYR A 422 -18.67 8.89 -20.26
CA TYR A 422 -19.33 8.90 -21.58
C TYR A 422 -20.24 7.69 -21.81
N LYS A 423 -19.81 6.50 -21.36
CA LYS A 423 -20.60 5.26 -21.46
C LYS A 423 -21.85 5.27 -20.58
N MET A 424 -21.80 5.92 -19.43
CA MET A 424 -22.99 6.10 -18.59
C MET A 424 -23.91 7.16 -19.18
N ASP A 425 -23.35 8.34 -19.46
CA ASP A 425 -24.04 9.50 -20.02
C ASP A 425 -23.02 10.51 -20.58
N PRO A 426 -23.03 10.80 -21.90
CA PRO A 426 -22.14 11.78 -22.51
C PRO A 426 -22.16 13.18 -21.86
N TRP A 427 -23.27 13.59 -21.23
CA TRP A 427 -23.38 14.89 -20.57
C TRP A 427 -22.53 14.98 -19.31
N LEU A 428 -22.21 13.86 -18.66
CA LEU A 428 -21.35 13.83 -17.47
C LEU A 428 -19.97 14.44 -17.76
N CYS A 429 -19.42 14.25 -18.97
CA CYS A 429 -18.17 14.85 -19.39
C CYS A 429 -18.21 16.39 -19.37
N THR A 430 -19.39 17.00 -19.52
CA THR A 430 -19.57 18.47 -19.50
C THR A 430 -19.75 19.03 -18.10
N THR A 431 -20.17 18.19 -17.15
CA THR A 431 -20.39 18.58 -15.75
C THR A 431 -19.22 18.21 -14.83
N GLU A 432 -18.27 17.41 -15.32
CA GLU A 432 -17.15 16.95 -14.50
C GLU A 432 -16.14 18.07 -14.21
N LYS A 433 -15.63 18.08 -12.97
CA LYS A 433 -14.52 18.92 -12.50
C LYS A 433 -13.56 18.04 -11.73
N ILE A 434 -12.25 18.18 -11.93
CA ILE A 434 -11.24 17.37 -11.25
C ILE A 434 -10.39 18.25 -10.32
N SER A 435 -10.05 17.72 -9.15
CA SER A 435 -8.94 18.24 -8.35
C SER A 435 -7.58 17.84 -8.95
N LEU A 436 -6.88 18.80 -9.54
CA LEU A 436 -5.61 18.64 -10.26
C LEU A 436 -4.41 19.06 -9.41
N LYS A 437 -3.23 18.52 -9.74
CA LYS A 437 -1.97 18.97 -9.15
C LYS A 437 -1.65 20.40 -9.60
N GLY A 438 -1.31 21.28 -8.66
CA GLY A 438 -1.11 22.72 -8.89
C GLY A 438 -0.18 23.08 -10.05
N ILE A 439 0.92 22.33 -10.21
CA ILE A 439 1.88 22.53 -11.32
C ILE A 439 1.26 22.34 -12.72
N LEU A 440 0.15 21.60 -12.84
CA LEU A 440 -0.48 21.36 -14.15
C LEU A 440 -1.08 22.62 -14.77
N LYS A 441 -1.35 23.66 -13.97
CA LYS A 441 -1.86 24.94 -14.50
C LYS A 441 -0.88 25.60 -15.48
N TYR A 442 0.41 25.32 -15.35
CA TYR A 442 1.46 25.90 -16.20
C TYR A 442 1.66 25.18 -17.52
N VAL A 443 1.02 24.03 -17.74
CA VAL A 443 1.15 23.27 -18.99
C VAL A 443 0.43 24.04 -20.11
N PRO A 444 1.13 24.53 -21.15
CA PRO A 444 0.50 25.24 -22.26
C PRO A 444 -0.58 24.39 -22.93
N GLY A 445 -1.69 25.02 -23.32
CA GLY A 445 -2.85 24.30 -23.83
C GLY A 445 -3.65 23.65 -22.72
N ALA A 446 -3.31 22.42 -22.31
CA ALA A 446 -4.12 21.65 -21.38
C ALA A 446 -4.34 22.37 -20.04
N GLY A 447 -3.29 22.94 -19.43
CA GLY A 447 -3.41 23.69 -18.19
C GLY A 447 -4.31 24.92 -18.34
N TRP A 448 -4.15 25.68 -19.43
CA TRP A 448 -4.97 26.86 -19.73
C TRP A 448 -6.43 26.51 -20.02
N ALA A 449 -6.70 25.40 -20.71
CA ALA A 449 -8.05 24.89 -20.94
C ALA A 449 -8.75 24.58 -19.62
N MET A 450 -8.05 23.90 -18.71
CA MET A 450 -8.57 23.50 -17.41
C MET A 450 -8.79 24.72 -16.49
N GLN A 451 -7.91 25.72 -16.55
CA GLN A 451 -8.13 27.03 -15.90
C GLN A 451 -9.37 27.72 -16.45
N ALA A 452 -9.51 27.80 -17.78
CA ALA A 452 -10.69 28.37 -18.42
C ALA A 452 -11.95 27.61 -17.99
N ALA A 453 -11.87 26.29 -17.88
CA ALA A 453 -12.94 25.43 -17.39
C ALA A 453 -13.17 25.48 -15.87
N CYS A 454 -12.47 26.36 -15.13
CA CYS A 454 -12.55 26.47 -13.67
C CYS A 454 -12.32 25.13 -12.94
N TYR A 455 -11.36 24.30 -13.37
CA TYR A 455 -10.92 23.12 -12.60
C TYR A 455 -10.17 23.55 -11.33
N ILE A 456 -10.04 22.64 -10.36
CA ILE A 456 -9.44 22.94 -9.06
C ILE A 456 -7.96 22.56 -9.05
N PHE A 457 -7.05 23.53 -8.95
CA PHE A 457 -5.61 23.29 -8.84
C PHE A 457 -5.14 23.35 -7.37
N LEU A 458 -4.54 22.25 -6.88
CA LEU A 458 -4.12 22.10 -5.48
C LEU A 458 -2.60 21.94 -5.34
N ASP A 459 -2.00 22.68 -4.41
CA ASP A 459 -0.58 22.61 -4.05
C ASP A 459 -0.27 21.42 -3.12
N ARG A 460 -1.30 20.66 -2.71
CA ARG A 460 -1.24 19.51 -1.79
C ARG A 460 -0.86 19.93 -0.37
N SER A 461 -1.24 21.15 0.01
CA SER A 461 -1.14 21.67 1.37
C SER A 461 -2.45 22.37 1.72
N PHE A 462 -3.10 21.91 2.78
CA PHE A 462 -4.41 22.41 3.15
C PHE A 462 -4.40 23.91 3.44
N ASP A 463 -3.38 24.40 4.15
CA ASP A 463 -3.28 25.81 4.52
C ASP A 463 -3.18 26.74 3.31
N SER A 464 -2.48 26.33 2.24
CA SER A 464 -2.37 27.11 1.01
C SER A 464 -3.55 26.96 0.08
N ASP A 465 -4.28 25.84 0.17
CA ASP A 465 -5.34 25.48 -0.78
C ASP A 465 -6.74 25.86 -0.29
N LYS A 466 -6.95 25.98 1.04
CA LYS A 466 -8.27 26.22 1.65
C LYS A 466 -9.01 27.41 1.02
N SER A 467 -8.36 28.57 0.93
CA SER A 467 -8.99 29.78 0.40
C SER A 467 -9.34 29.68 -1.09
N LYS A 468 -8.55 28.93 -1.88
CA LYS A 468 -8.83 28.68 -3.29
C LYS A 468 -10.03 27.73 -3.44
N LEU A 469 -10.06 26.68 -2.64
CA LEU A 469 -11.17 25.73 -2.59
C LEU A 469 -12.48 26.43 -2.26
N ASP A 470 -12.49 27.27 -1.21
CA ASP A 470 -13.68 28.01 -0.79
C ASP A 470 -14.22 28.87 -1.94
N LYS A 471 -13.36 29.68 -2.58
CA LYS A 471 -13.76 30.55 -3.69
C LYS A 471 -14.36 29.77 -4.87
N ILE A 472 -13.76 28.65 -5.24
CA ILE A 472 -14.21 27.86 -6.39
C ILE A 472 -15.53 27.14 -6.08
N LEU A 473 -15.68 26.56 -4.89
CA LEU A 473 -16.91 25.87 -4.49
C LEU A 473 -18.08 26.84 -4.30
N GLU A 474 -17.82 28.02 -3.73
CA GLU A 474 -18.80 29.12 -3.66
C GLU A 474 -19.22 29.57 -5.06
N TYR A 475 -18.27 29.71 -5.98
CA TYR A 475 -18.56 30.03 -7.38
C TYR A 475 -19.40 28.94 -8.06
N TYR A 476 -19.08 27.66 -7.87
CA TYR A 476 -19.88 26.56 -8.42
C TYR A 476 -21.33 26.60 -7.95
N ALA A 477 -21.55 26.88 -6.67
CA ALA A 477 -22.89 27.04 -6.12
C ALA A 477 -23.60 28.26 -6.70
N ALA A 478 -22.91 29.39 -6.83
CA ALA A 478 -23.47 30.65 -7.33
C ALA A 478 -23.83 30.61 -8.83
N VAL A 479 -23.08 29.86 -9.64
CA VAL A 479 -23.40 29.62 -11.07
C VAL A 479 -24.67 28.79 -11.22
N GLY A 480 -24.95 27.89 -10.26
CA GLY A 480 -26.15 27.06 -10.24
C GLY A 480 -26.10 25.82 -11.13
N TYR A 481 -24.97 25.54 -11.80
CA TYR A 481 -24.78 24.31 -12.56
C TYR A 481 -24.45 23.11 -11.66
N LYS A 482 -24.85 21.92 -12.11
CA LYS A 482 -24.83 20.68 -11.33
C LYS A 482 -23.55 19.90 -11.59
N TYR A 483 -22.46 20.38 -10.99
CA TYR A 483 -21.13 19.81 -11.22
C TYR A 483 -20.93 18.47 -10.50
N GLN A 484 -20.14 17.60 -11.15
CA GLN A 484 -19.64 16.34 -10.61
C GLN A 484 -18.15 16.50 -10.28
N LEU A 485 -17.83 16.75 -9.01
CA LEU A 485 -16.45 16.97 -8.58
C LEU A 485 -15.74 15.64 -8.33
N LEU A 486 -14.70 15.32 -9.11
CA LEU A 486 -13.81 14.20 -8.88
C LEU A 486 -12.68 14.56 -7.91
N LEU A 487 -12.62 13.81 -6.81
CA LEU A 487 -11.59 13.87 -5.79
C LEU A 487 -10.91 12.50 -5.65
N PHE A 488 -9.60 12.53 -5.44
CA PHE A 488 -8.81 11.37 -5.03
C PHE A 488 -8.38 11.55 -3.57
N PRO A 489 -9.14 11.05 -2.58
CA PRO A 489 -8.79 11.23 -1.17
C PRO A 489 -7.42 10.70 -0.77
N GLU A 490 -6.82 9.77 -1.52
CA GLU A 490 -5.43 9.33 -1.31
C GLU A 490 -4.39 10.47 -1.43
N GLY A 491 -4.73 11.53 -2.17
CA GLY A 491 -3.90 12.73 -2.37
C GLY A 491 -2.70 12.54 -3.30
N THR A 492 -2.42 11.31 -3.74
CA THR A 492 -1.41 10.96 -4.74
C THR A 492 -1.69 9.58 -5.30
N ASP A 493 -1.16 9.27 -6.49
CA ASP A 493 -1.23 7.95 -7.07
C ASP A 493 -0.41 6.93 -6.28
N LYS A 494 -0.89 5.68 -6.25
CA LYS A 494 -0.20 4.56 -5.65
C LYS A 494 1.03 4.18 -6.47
N CYS A 495 2.18 4.65 -6.02
CA CYS A 495 3.50 4.23 -6.47
C CYS A 495 4.30 3.62 -5.29
N PRO A 496 5.46 2.98 -5.52
CA PRO A 496 6.24 2.37 -4.44
C PRO A 496 6.56 3.34 -3.29
N LYS A 497 6.96 4.57 -3.62
CA LYS A 497 7.27 5.62 -2.64
C LYS A 497 6.04 6.05 -1.83
N ALA A 498 4.88 6.20 -2.47
CA ALA A 498 3.65 6.59 -1.79
C ALA A 498 3.10 5.45 -0.92
N THR A 499 3.20 4.21 -1.39
CA THR A 499 2.83 3.01 -0.63
C THR A 499 3.66 2.90 0.64
N GLU A 500 4.98 3.10 0.55
CA GLU A 500 5.85 3.08 1.73
C GLU A 500 5.52 4.20 2.73
N ARG A 501 5.26 5.42 2.23
CA ARG A 501 4.82 6.53 3.09
C ARG A 501 3.49 6.23 3.80
N SER A 502 2.53 5.63 3.09
CA SER A 502 1.25 5.20 3.65
C SER A 502 1.42 4.10 4.69
N ARG A 503 2.34 3.16 4.44
CA ARG A 503 2.68 2.08 5.36
C ARG A 503 3.29 2.61 6.66
N LEU A 504 4.27 3.51 6.58
CA LEU A 504 4.88 4.16 7.74
C LEU A 504 3.87 5.00 8.54
N TYR A 505 2.95 5.68 7.85
CA TYR A 505 1.85 6.38 8.51
C TYR A 505 0.97 5.41 9.30
N ALA A 506 0.58 4.30 8.69
CA ALA A 506 -0.24 3.27 9.32
C ALA A 506 0.45 2.66 10.56
N GLU A 507 1.76 2.37 10.50
CA GLU A 507 2.52 1.90 11.68
C GLU A 507 2.51 2.92 12.82
N LYS A 508 2.68 4.21 12.50
CA LYS A 508 2.72 5.28 13.49
C LYS A 508 1.36 5.51 14.16
N THR A 509 0.27 5.36 13.42
CA THR A 509 -1.10 5.61 13.90
C THR A 509 -1.84 4.35 14.34
N GLY A 510 -1.21 3.18 14.25
CA GLY A 510 -1.83 1.91 14.61
C GLY A 510 -2.95 1.48 13.66
N LEU A 511 -2.88 1.88 12.39
CA LEU A 511 -3.83 1.47 11.35
C LEU A 511 -3.30 0.25 10.59
N ILE A 512 -4.23 -0.54 10.04
CA ILE A 512 -3.90 -1.68 9.19
C ILE A 512 -3.18 -1.25 7.90
N HIS A 513 -2.34 -2.14 7.36
CA HIS A 513 -1.68 -1.92 6.08
C HIS A 513 -2.62 -2.26 4.92
N TYR A 514 -2.76 -1.32 3.98
CA TYR A 514 -3.48 -1.53 2.72
C TYR A 514 -2.52 -1.96 1.61
N ASP A 515 -2.91 -3.00 0.88
CA ASP A 515 -2.12 -3.55 -0.23
C ASP A 515 -2.48 -2.84 -1.55
N TYR A 516 -3.74 -2.51 -1.79
CA TYR A 516 -4.26 -2.04 -3.09
C TYR A 516 -4.58 -0.54 -3.14
N VAL A 517 -4.81 0.11 -1.99
CA VAL A 517 -5.03 1.56 -1.88
C VAL A 517 -4.02 2.22 -0.93
N LEU A 518 -3.96 3.56 -0.93
CA LEU A 518 -3.32 4.33 0.14
C LEU A 518 -4.37 4.78 1.17
N HIS A 519 -3.93 5.08 2.40
CA HIS A 519 -4.81 5.67 3.41
C HIS A 519 -5.30 7.06 2.98
N PRO A 520 -6.61 7.36 3.10
CA PRO A 520 -7.16 8.63 2.62
C PRO A 520 -6.76 9.81 3.52
N ARG A 521 -6.71 11.00 2.92
CA ARG A 521 -6.50 12.29 3.58
C ARG A 521 -7.86 12.91 3.89
N VAL A 522 -8.26 12.88 5.15
CA VAL A 522 -9.60 13.29 5.59
C VAL A 522 -9.84 14.80 5.49
N THR A 523 -8.83 15.64 5.79
CA THR A 523 -9.01 17.09 5.95
C THR A 523 -9.60 17.78 4.71
N GLY A 524 -9.05 17.51 3.53
CA GLY A 524 -9.54 18.11 2.29
C GLY A 524 -10.92 17.61 1.90
N PHE A 525 -11.20 16.32 2.11
CA PHE A 525 -12.51 15.73 1.87
C PHE A 525 -13.59 16.35 2.76
N VAL A 526 -13.35 16.41 4.08
CA VAL A 526 -14.27 17.02 5.05
C VAL A 526 -14.55 18.47 4.67
N HIS A 527 -13.50 19.26 4.39
CA HIS A 527 -13.65 20.66 4.02
C HIS A 527 -14.52 20.85 2.75
N ILE A 528 -14.29 20.05 1.70
CA ILE A 528 -15.08 20.10 0.47
C ILE A 528 -16.56 19.76 0.75
N VAL A 529 -16.82 18.68 1.48
CA VAL A 529 -18.20 18.26 1.80
C VAL A 529 -18.92 19.32 2.62
N GLN A 530 -18.28 19.89 3.65
CA GLN A 530 -18.91 20.92 4.47
C GLN A 530 -19.16 22.21 3.70
N ASN A 531 -18.23 22.63 2.84
CA ASN A 531 -18.45 23.79 1.99
C ASN A 531 -19.64 23.54 1.04
N MET A 532 -19.68 22.39 0.36
CA MET A 532 -20.82 22.07 -0.53
C MET A 532 -22.15 21.98 0.23
N ARG A 533 -22.18 21.45 1.47
CA ARG A 533 -23.36 21.45 2.35
C ARG A 533 -23.82 22.86 2.71
N LYS A 534 -22.88 23.72 3.15
CA LYS A 534 -23.13 25.12 3.50
C LYS A 534 -23.83 25.89 2.37
N HIS A 535 -23.51 25.56 1.11
CA HIS A 535 -24.09 26.20 -0.07
C HIS A 535 -25.23 25.38 -0.73
N ASN A 536 -25.73 24.33 -0.09
CA ASN A 536 -26.75 23.41 -0.61
C ASN A 536 -26.45 22.93 -2.05
N ASN A 537 -25.17 22.66 -2.34
CA ASN A 537 -24.67 22.30 -3.66
C ASN A 537 -24.04 20.91 -3.67
N ILE A 538 -24.64 19.96 -2.95
CA ILE A 538 -24.31 18.54 -2.98
C ILE A 538 -25.56 17.73 -2.65
N LYS A 539 -25.85 16.71 -3.46
CA LYS A 539 -26.94 15.76 -3.24
C LYS A 539 -26.41 14.35 -3.02
N PHE A 540 -25.38 13.96 -3.76
CA PHE A 540 -24.81 12.61 -3.71
C PHE A 540 -23.29 12.60 -3.56
N ILE A 541 -22.78 11.57 -2.89
CA ILE A 541 -21.40 11.12 -3.00
C ILE A 541 -21.39 9.83 -3.83
N TYR A 542 -20.54 9.78 -4.85
CA TYR A 542 -20.32 8.60 -5.67
C TYR A 542 -18.99 7.94 -5.28
N ASP A 543 -19.06 6.79 -4.60
CA ASP A 543 -17.91 5.96 -4.28
C ASP A 543 -17.52 5.11 -5.49
N VAL A 544 -16.45 5.51 -6.19
CA VAL A 544 -15.96 4.82 -7.38
C VAL A 544 -14.74 3.98 -7.04
N THR A 545 -14.76 2.70 -7.41
CA THR A 545 -13.59 1.80 -7.29
C THR A 545 -13.09 1.44 -8.69
N ILE A 546 -11.82 1.75 -8.98
CA ILE A 546 -11.13 1.38 -10.23
C ILE A 546 -10.16 0.21 -9.99
N GLY A 547 -10.17 -0.77 -10.88
CA GLY A 547 -9.25 -1.91 -10.90
C GLY A 547 -8.79 -2.27 -12.31
N PHE A 548 -7.58 -2.82 -12.44
CA PHE A 548 -7.00 -3.19 -13.74
C PHE A 548 -6.95 -4.72 -13.91
N GLY A 549 -7.41 -5.22 -15.05
CA GLY A 549 -7.49 -6.66 -15.31
C GLY A 549 -6.17 -7.26 -15.78
N ASP A 550 -5.48 -6.58 -16.69
CA ASP A 550 -4.38 -7.16 -17.47
C ASP A 550 -3.01 -6.54 -17.25
N ALA A 551 -2.97 -5.23 -17.02
CA ALA A 551 -1.73 -4.47 -16.92
C ALA A 551 -1.94 -3.13 -16.21
N ILE A 552 -0.85 -2.56 -15.69
CA ILE A 552 -0.84 -1.22 -15.09
C ILE A 552 0.12 -0.32 -15.86
N VAL A 553 -0.31 0.91 -16.15
CA VAL A 553 0.55 1.96 -16.74
C VAL A 553 0.57 3.14 -15.78
N GLN A 554 1.74 3.44 -15.22
CA GLN A 554 1.83 4.35 -14.07
C GLN A 554 1.65 5.82 -14.48
N SER A 555 2.14 6.21 -15.67
CA SER A 555 2.21 7.61 -16.10
C SER A 555 2.09 7.83 -17.61
N GLU A 556 1.85 9.07 -17.99
CA GLU A 556 1.85 9.60 -19.35
C GLU A 556 3.22 9.36 -20.04
N VAL A 557 4.31 9.40 -19.27
CA VAL A 557 5.67 9.10 -19.76
C VAL A 557 5.78 7.64 -20.17
N ASP A 558 5.14 6.72 -19.45
CA ASP A 558 5.15 5.30 -19.79
C ASP A 558 4.37 5.05 -21.09
N ILE A 559 3.24 5.74 -21.30
CA ILE A 559 2.53 5.72 -22.59
C ILE A 559 3.45 6.24 -23.71
N ALA A 560 4.14 7.37 -23.52
CA ALA A 560 5.04 7.92 -24.53
C ALA A 560 6.25 7.00 -24.80
N ALA A 561 6.83 6.42 -23.75
CA ALA A 561 8.05 5.62 -23.85
C ALA A 561 7.77 4.23 -24.46
N HIS A 562 6.63 3.63 -24.11
CA HIS A 562 6.34 2.23 -24.39
C HIS A 562 5.17 2.01 -25.34
N GLY A 563 4.26 2.98 -25.49
CA GLY A 563 3.11 2.90 -26.40
C GLY A 563 2.06 1.87 -26.00
N VAL A 564 1.98 1.56 -24.70
CA VAL A 564 1.12 0.53 -24.16
C VAL A 564 0.15 1.10 -23.14
N CYS A 565 -0.99 0.43 -23.01
CA CYS A 565 -2.13 0.81 -22.20
C CYS A 565 -2.76 -0.48 -21.64
N PRO A 566 -3.41 -0.44 -20.46
CA PRO A 566 -4.25 -1.54 -20.02
C PRO A 566 -5.37 -1.82 -21.02
N LYS A 567 -5.62 -3.10 -21.30
CA LYS A 567 -6.74 -3.54 -22.15
C LYS A 567 -8.02 -3.74 -21.37
N GLU A 568 -7.94 -3.92 -20.05
CA GLU A 568 -9.11 -4.18 -19.22
C GLU A 568 -9.12 -3.27 -17.99
N VAL A 569 -10.01 -2.28 -17.98
CA VAL A 569 -10.22 -1.36 -16.86
C VAL A 569 -11.64 -1.54 -16.33
N TYR A 570 -11.75 -1.79 -15.03
CA TYR A 570 -13.00 -2.10 -14.35
C TYR A 570 -13.35 -0.98 -13.39
N TYR A 571 -14.63 -0.60 -13.38
CA TYR A 571 -15.21 0.37 -12.46
C TYR A 571 -16.39 -0.24 -11.73
N GLN A 572 -16.47 0.00 -10.43
CA GLN A 572 -17.72 -0.11 -9.67
C GLN A 572 -18.09 1.27 -9.14
N VAL A 573 -19.34 1.69 -9.33
CA VAL A 573 -19.89 2.94 -8.81
C VAL A 573 -20.95 2.64 -7.76
N ARG A 574 -20.87 3.31 -6.61
CA ARG A 574 -21.90 3.29 -5.58
C ARG A 574 -22.39 4.70 -5.27
N LYS A 575 -23.69 4.93 -5.36
CA LYS A 575 -24.37 6.19 -5.08
C LYS A 575 -24.77 6.26 -3.61
N ILE A 576 -24.44 7.36 -2.94
CA ILE A 576 -24.70 7.58 -1.52
C ILE A 576 -25.37 8.94 -1.37
N ASP A 577 -26.60 8.98 -0.84
CA ASP A 577 -27.25 10.25 -0.52
C ASP A 577 -26.50 10.98 0.60
N ILE A 578 -26.33 12.30 0.44
CA ILE A 578 -25.63 13.15 1.42
C ILE A 578 -26.26 13.10 2.81
N SER A 579 -27.56 12.81 2.91
CA SER A 579 -28.27 12.62 4.18
C SER A 579 -27.89 11.34 4.92
N ASN A 580 -27.25 10.38 4.25
CA ASN A 580 -26.86 9.09 4.85
C ASN A 580 -25.42 9.07 5.39
N ILE A 581 -24.71 10.21 5.41
CA ILE A 581 -23.35 10.30 5.92
C ILE A 581 -23.27 11.30 7.09
N PRO A 582 -22.30 11.17 8.02
CA PRO A 582 -22.23 12.03 9.19
C PRO A 582 -22.12 13.52 8.89
N GLU A 583 -22.72 14.34 9.74
CA GLU A 583 -22.62 15.80 9.66
C GLU A 583 -21.37 16.36 10.37
N ASN A 584 -20.92 15.71 11.43
CA ASN A 584 -19.75 16.14 12.19
C ASN A 584 -18.44 15.84 11.45
N ASP A 585 -17.48 16.77 11.49
CA ASP A 585 -16.19 16.68 10.80
C ASP A 585 -15.36 15.44 11.17
N GLU A 586 -15.29 15.10 12.46
CA GLU A 586 -14.52 13.95 12.95
C GLU A 586 -15.17 12.63 12.51
N GLU A 587 -16.49 12.53 12.65
CA GLU A 587 -17.26 11.36 12.23
C GLU A 587 -17.23 11.17 10.71
N LEU A 588 -17.29 12.26 9.95
CA LEU A 588 -17.18 12.24 8.49
C LEU A 588 -15.79 11.81 8.04
N GLY A 589 -14.74 12.25 8.75
CA GLY A 589 -13.38 11.78 8.54
C GLY A 589 -13.23 10.27 8.82
N LYS A 590 -13.83 9.79 9.92
CA LYS A 590 -13.85 8.36 10.25
C LYS A 590 -14.63 7.53 9.21
N TRP A 591 -15.78 8.04 8.76
CA TRP A 591 -16.57 7.43 7.70
C TRP A 591 -15.76 7.22 6.42
N LEU A 592 -14.92 8.19 6.03
CA LEU A 592 -14.05 8.07 4.87
C LEU A 592 -12.99 6.97 5.05
N ILE A 593 -12.39 6.87 6.24
CA ILE A 593 -11.42 5.82 6.59
C ILE A 593 -12.08 4.43 6.50
N ASP A 594 -13.27 4.27 7.08
CA ASP A 594 -14.03 3.02 7.05
C ASP A 594 -14.45 2.65 5.62
N LEU A 595 -14.80 3.63 4.79
CA LEU A 595 -15.09 3.43 3.37
C LEU A 595 -13.85 2.95 2.61
N TRP A 596 -12.67 3.51 2.89
CA TRP A 596 -11.41 3.06 2.28
C TRP A 596 -11.02 1.64 2.71
N ALA A 597 -11.26 1.26 3.97
CA ALA A 597 -11.07 -0.12 4.41
C ALA A 597 -11.95 -1.11 3.64
N LYS A 598 -13.21 -0.76 3.38
CA LYS A 598 -14.12 -1.56 2.54
C LYS A 598 -13.63 -1.61 1.08
N LYS A 599 -13.09 -0.52 0.56
CA LYS A 599 -12.52 -0.44 -0.80
C LYS A 599 -11.28 -1.31 -0.96
N GLU A 600 -10.39 -1.32 0.03
CA GLU A 600 -9.24 -2.25 0.08
C GLU A 600 -9.69 -3.71 -0.01
N HIS A 601 -10.69 -4.10 0.79
CA HIS A 601 -11.23 -5.48 0.76
C HIS A 601 -11.86 -5.83 -0.59
N LYS A 602 -12.58 -4.88 -1.20
CA LYS A 602 -13.18 -5.04 -2.52
C LYS A 602 -12.12 -5.28 -3.61
N LEU A 603 -11.04 -4.50 -3.60
CA LEU A 603 -9.93 -4.67 -4.53
C LEU A 603 -9.17 -5.99 -4.27
N ARG A 604 -9.01 -6.38 -3.01
CA ARG A 604 -8.43 -7.68 -2.66
C ARG A 604 -9.20 -8.84 -3.29
N LYS A 605 -10.52 -8.89 -3.12
CA LYS A 605 -11.38 -9.89 -3.77
C LYS A 605 -11.22 -9.86 -5.29
N PHE A 606 -11.24 -8.66 -5.89
CA PHE A 606 -11.07 -8.50 -7.34
C PHE A 606 -9.75 -9.09 -7.85
N TYR A 607 -8.63 -8.82 -7.18
CA TYR A 607 -7.32 -9.31 -7.60
C TYR A 607 -7.03 -10.76 -7.20
N GLU A 608 -7.77 -11.33 -6.25
CA GLU A 608 -7.75 -12.75 -5.91
C GLU A 608 -8.44 -13.64 -6.96
N MET A 609 -9.36 -13.07 -7.75
CA MET A 609 -9.99 -13.79 -8.86
C MET A 609 -8.97 -14.10 -9.97
N PRO A 610 -9.09 -15.28 -10.64
CA PRO A 610 -8.38 -15.54 -11.88
C PRO A 610 -8.63 -14.42 -12.89
N ARG A 611 -7.60 -14.04 -13.65
CA ARG A 611 -7.65 -12.88 -14.56
C ARG A 611 -8.88 -12.85 -15.47
N ASN A 612 -9.25 -13.99 -16.04
CA ASN A 612 -10.40 -14.14 -16.94
C ASN A 612 -11.77 -14.03 -16.25
N LEU A 613 -11.80 -14.07 -14.91
CA LEU A 613 -13.01 -13.98 -14.09
C LEU A 613 -13.08 -12.68 -13.29
N ARG A 614 -12.07 -11.80 -13.42
CA ARG A 614 -12.03 -10.53 -12.68
C ARG A 614 -13.24 -9.69 -13.00
N ASN A 615 -13.99 -9.36 -11.96
CA ASN A 615 -15.09 -8.42 -12.05
C ASN A 615 -15.40 -7.86 -10.66
N PHE A 616 -16.05 -6.70 -10.62
CA PHE A 616 -16.64 -6.20 -9.39
C PHE A 616 -18.08 -6.73 -9.25
N ASP A 617 -18.49 -6.96 -8.00
CA ASP A 617 -19.88 -7.21 -7.67
C ASP A 617 -20.72 -5.99 -8.06
N ASN A 618 -21.94 -6.23 -8.56
CA ASN A 618 -22.87 -5.14 -8.85
C ASN A 618 -23.47 -4.59 -7.54
N THR A 619 -23.93 -3.34 -7.54
CA THR A 619 -24.75 -2.82 -6.44
C THR A 619 -26.17 -3.41 -6.53
N ILE A 620 -26.95 -3.32 -5.44
CA ILE A 620 -28.29 -3.94 -5.36
C ILE A 620 -29.19 -3.48 -6.51
N ASP A 621 -29.16 -2.19 -6.82
CA ASP A 621 -29.95 -1.56 -7.89
C ASP A 621 -29.07 -1.13 -9.08
N GLY A 622 -27.85 -1.67 -9.16
CA GLY A 622 -26.85 -1.28 -10.14
C GLY A 622 -27.03 -1.94 -11.50
N ASN A 623 -26.52 -1.29 -12.54
CA ASN A 623 -26.53 -1.79 -13.92
C ASN A 623 -25.11 -2.02 -14.43
N GLU A 624 -25.00 -2.75 -15.53
CA GLU A 624 -23.79 -2.78 -16.35
C GLU A 624 -23.96 -1.76 -17.48
N TYR A 625 -22.94 -0.93 -17.71
CA TYR A 625 -23.02 0.12 -18.71
C TYR A 625 -22.17 -0.26 -19.93
N GLU A 626 -22.86 -0.43 -21.06
CA GLU A 626 -22.26 -0.61 -22.38
C GLU A 626 -22.61 0.56 -23.29
N MET A 627 -21.78 0.79 -24.30
CA MET A 627 -22.01 1.85 -25.26
C MET A 627 -22.94 1.34 -26.35
N ASP A 628 -24.05 2.02 -26.57
CA ASP A 628 -24.95 1.72 -27.70
C ASP A 628 -24.35 2.17 -29.04
N ASP A 629 -24.89 1.63 -30.14
CA ASP A 629 -24.43 1.91 -31.51
C ASP A 629 -24.48 3.40 -31.89
N ASN A 630 -25.47 4.15 -31.41
CA ASN A 630 -25.60 5.57 -31.73
C ASN A 630 -24.57 6.40 -30.97
N SER A 631 -24.38 6.11 -29.68
CA SER A 631 -23.34 6.71 -28.85
C SER A 631 -21.94 6.39 -29.40
N GLU A 632 -21.70 5.17 -29.89
CA GLU A 632 -20.44 4.82 -30.54
C GLU A 632 -20.20 5.61 -31.83
N LYS A 633 -21.23 5.72 -32.71
CA LYS A 633 -21.14 6.52 -33.94
C LYS A 633 -20.89 8.00 -33.63
N ALA A 634 -21.61 8.56 -32.67
CA ALA A 634 -21.43 9.93 -32.22
C ALA A 634 -20.00 10.15 -31.72
N LEU A 635 -19.47 9.24 -30.89
CA LEU A 635 -18.10 9.32 -30.39
C LEU A 635 -17.06 9.29 -31.52
N LYS A 636 -17.23 8.42 -32.52
CA LYS A 636 -16.35 8.37 -33.71
C LYS A 636 -16.39 9.67 -34.49
N CYS A 637 -17.58 10.24 -34.69
CA CYS A 637 -17.74 11.54 -35.35
C CYS A 637 -17.06 12.67 -34.56
N LEU A 638 -17.20 12.70 -33.23
CA LEU A 638 -16.56 13.69 -32.37
C LEU A 638 -15.02 13.57 -32.41
N VAL A 639 -14.50 12.35 -32.33
CA VAL A 639 -13.04 12.10 -32.47
C VAL A 639 -12.55 12.58 -33.84
N GLY A 640 -13.24 12.23 -34.92
CA GLY A 640 -12.91 12.68 -36.28
C GLY A 640 -12.94 14.20 -36.41
N PHE A 641 -13.97 14.85 -35.86
CA PHE A 641 -14.09 16.31 -35.82
C PHE A 641 -12.92 16.97 -35.10
N TRP A 642 -12.53 16.47 -33.93
CA TRP A 642 -11.41 17.03 -33.16
C TRP A 642 -10.05 16.80 -33.82
N ILE A 643 -9.84 15.64 -34.44
CA ILE A 643 -8.62 15.37 -35.22
C ILE A 643 -8.53 16.33 -36.41
N PHE A 644 -9.59 16.45 -37.20
CA PHE A 644 -9.66 17.37 -38.33
C PHE A 644 -9.40 18.82 -37.89
N THR A 645 -10.09 19.26 -36.84
CA THR A 645 -9.96 20.62 -36.29
C THR A 645 -8.54 20.89 -35.81
N THR A 646 -7.89 19.90 -35.17
CA THR A 646 -6.50 20.04 -34.72
C THR A 646 -5.55 20.19 -35.89
N ILE A 647 -5.68 19.35 -36.93
CA ILE A 647 -4.84 19.42 -38.14
C ILE A 647 -5.05 20.77 -38.86
N PHE A 648 -6.30 21.20 -38.98
CA PHE A 648 -6.64 22.49 -39.58
C PHE A 648 -5.97 23.66 -38.85
N TRP A 649 -6.06 23.71 -37.53
CA TRP A 649 -5.45 24.81 -36.77
C TRP A 649 -3.92 24.77 -36.73
N ILE A 650 -3.31 23.58 -36.76
CA ILE A 650 -1.86 23.43 -36.96
C ILE A 650 -1.47 24.03 -38.31
N PHE A 651 -2.16 23.65 -39.39
CA PHE A 651 -1.91 24.18 -40.72
C PHE A 651 -2.05 25.71 -40.75
N MET A 652 -3.15 26.24 -40.22
CA MET A 652 -3.38 27.69 -40.17
C MET A 652 -2.33 28.44 -39.37
N PHE A 653 -1.79 27.86 -38.29
CA PHE A 653 -0.72 28.47 -37.50
C PHE A 653 0.55 28.68 -38.32
N PHE A 654 0.91 27.74 -39.21
CA PHE A 654 2.12 27.84 -40.04
C PHE A 654 1.90 28.63 -41.33
N GLU A 655 0.72 28.56 -41.92
CA GLU A 655 0.43 29.20 -43.21
C GLU A 655 -0.01 30.67 -43.09
N SER A 656 -0.67 31.04 -41.99
CA SER A 656 -1.20 32.39 -41.81
C SER A 656 -0.42 33.16 -40.75
N ALA A 657 0.25 34.23 -41.19
CA ALA A 657 0.93 35.16 -40.29
C ALA A 657 -0.02 35.77 -39.24
N ILE A 658 -1.29 36.02 -39.61
CA ILE A 658 -2.31 36.54 -38.70
C ILE A 658 -2.58 35.53 -37.58
N MET A 659 -2.74 34.25 -37.92
CA MET A 659 -3.01 33.19 -36.94
C MET A 659 -1.79 32.95 -36.03
N PHE A 660 -0.57 32.98 -36.59
CA PHE A 660 0.64 32.94 -35.80
C PHE A 660 0.72 34.07 -34.77
N TRP A 661 0.50 35.32 -35.18
CA TRP A 661 0.53 36.47 -34.27
C TRP A 661 -0.62 36.45 -33.26
N TRP A 662 -1.80 35.96 -33.64
CA TRP A 662 -2.89 35.71 -32.71
C TRP A 662 -2.47 34.72 -31.61
N ALA A 663 -1.79 33.62 -31.98
CA ALA A 663 -1.28 32.66 -31.00
C ALA A 663 -0.29 33.29 -30.03
N VAL A 664 0.62 34.15 -30.51
CA VAL A 664 1.55 34.90 -29.65
C VAL A 664 0.80 35.81 -28.68
N LEU A 665 -0.19 36.58 -29.17
CA LEU A 665 -1.00 37.46 -28.32
C LEU A 665 -1.81 36.68 -27.28
N ALA A 666 -2.38 35.53 -27.66
CA ALA A 666 -3.12 34.66 -26.76
C ALA A 666 -2.19 34.12 -25.65
N ILE A 667 -0.98 33.68 -25.98
CA ILE A 667 0.01 33.23 -24.99
C ILE A 667 0.35 34.36 -24.02
N ILE A 668 0.65 35.56 -24.53
CA ILE A 668 0.92 36.74 -23.70
C ILE A 668 -0.26 36.99 -22.76
N PHE A 669 -1.50 36.94 -23.29
CA PHE A 669 -2.71 37.10 -22.49
C PHE A 669 -2.79 36.08 -21.34
N TYR A 670 -2.65 34.77 -21.60
CA TYR A 670 -2.72 33.76 -20.53
C TYR A 670 -1.63 33.96 -19.47
N VAL A 671 -0.41 34.29 -19.90
CA VAL A 671 0.71 34.57 -18.99
C VAL A 671 0.43 35.81 -18.15
N THR A 672 -0.06 36.90 -18.76
CA THR A 672 -0.43 38.13 -18.05
C THR A 672 -1.57 37.91 -17.08
N VAL A 673 -2.64 37.22 -17.48
CA VAL A 673 -3.75 36.86 -16.59
C VAL A 673 -3.27 36.03 -15.41
N TYR A 674 -2.37 35.08 -15.65
CA TYR A 674 -1.76 34.32 -14.57
C TYR A 674 -1.01 35.20 -13.57
N TYR A 675 -0.15 36.11 -14.02
CA TYR A 675 0.61 36.98 -13.13
C TYR A 675 -0.28 37.96 -12.33
N ILE A 676 -1.40 38.41 -12.90
CA ILE A 676 -2.29 39.38 -12.25
C ILE A 676 -3.31 38.70 -11.34
N TYR A 677 -3.92 37.59 -11.78
CA TYR A 677 -5.06 36.96 -11.11
C TYR A 677 -4.72 35.59 -10.48
N GLY A 678 -3.55 35.02 -10.76
CA GLY A 678 -3.16 33.67 -10.32
C GLY A 678 -3.69 32.53 -11.21
N GLY A 679 -4.51 32.86 -12.21
CA GLY A 679 -5.10 31.95 -13.18
C GLY A 679 -6.36 32.51 -13.84
N LEU A 680 -6.77 31.96 -14.98
CA LEU A 680 -7.98 32.39 -15.71
C LEU A 680 -9.27 32.06 -14.95
N GLU A 681 -9.25 31.01 -14.14
CA GLU A 681 -10.35 30.64 -13.24
C GLU A 681 -10.67 31.77 -12.25
N PHE A 682 -9.65 32.43 -11.68
CA PHE A 682 -9.84 33.51 -10.71
C PHE A 682 -10.25 34.82 -11.38
N LEU A 683 -9.73 35.12 -12.58
CA LEU A 683 -10.26 36.23 -13.38
C LEU A 683 -11.77 36.04 -13.66
N THR A 684 -12.17 34.82 -14.03
CA THR A 684 -13.58 34.50 -14.31
C THR A 684 -14.44 34.67 -13.08
N ILE A 685 -14.00 34.16 -11.92
CA ILE A 685 -14.68 34.30 -10.63
C ILE A 685 -14.80 35.78 -10.22
N ASP A 686 -13.73 36.55 -10.34
CA ASP A 686 -13.71 37.97 -9.97
C ASP A 686 -14.66 38.80 -10.83
N VAL A 687 -14.69 38.56 -12.14
CA VAL A 687 -15.63 39.25 -13.05
C VAL A 687 -17.07 38.83 -12.76
N PHE A 688 -17.33 37.54 -12.56
CA PHE A 688 -18.65 37.03 -12.20
C PHE A 688 -19.18 37.67 -10.92
N ASN A 689 -18.37 37.69 -9.86
CA ASN A 689 -18.76 38.27 -8.57
C ASN A 689 -19.09 39.77 -8.70
N LYS A 690 -18.26 40.53 -9.43
CA LYS A 690 -18.52 41.96 -9.70
C LYS A 690 -19.83 42.20 -10.43
N GLN A 691 -20.19 41.36 -11.40
CA GLN A 691 -21.41 41.54 -12.19
C GLN A 691 -22.67 41.11 -11.45
N MET A 692 -22.58 40.07 -10.64
CA MET A 692 -23.74 39.50 -9.93
C MET A 692 -23.98 40.15 -8.57
N GLY A 693 -23.15 41.11 -8.15
CA GLY A 693 -23.27 41.80 -6.87
C GLY A 693 -22.91 40.92 -5.67
N TYR A 694 -22.20 39.81 -5.89
CA TYR A 694 -21.58 39.05 -4.82
C TYR A 694 -20.37 39.85 -4.31
N GLY A 695 -20.30 40.09 -2.99
CA GLY A 695 -19.29 40.97 -2.38
C GLY A 695 -17.87 40.71 -2.90
N LEU A 696 -17.12 41.78 -3.17
CA LEU A 696 -15.73 41.70 -3.64
C LEU A 696 -14.90 40.83 -2.68
N VAL A 697 -14.45 39.68 -3.18
CA VAL A 697 -13.50 38.83 -2.47
C VAL A 697 -12.13 39.50 -2.57
N THR A 698 -11.78 40.33 -1.59
CA THR A 698 -10.44 40.90 -1.48
C THR A 698 -9.41 39.77 -1.38
N GLN A 699 -8.41 39.77 -2.27
CA GLN A 699 -7.24 38.91 -2.14
C GLN A 699 -6.54 39.25 -0.81
N GLY A 700 -6.33 38.25 0.05
CA GLY A 700 -5.30 38.36 1.08
C GLY A 700 -3.96 38.55 0.38
N ALA A 701 -3.23 39.59 0.76
CA ALA A 701 -1.91 39.91 0.24
C ALA A 701 -0.97 38.68 0.29
N PRO A 702 0.00 38.55 -0.63
CA PRO A 702 1.01 37.51 -0.53
C PRO A 702 1.72 37.63 0.82
N VAL A 703 1.76 36.53 1.57
CA VAL A 703 2.51 36.43 2.82
C VAL A 703 3.98 36.72 2.50
N GLU A 704 4.49 37.84 3.01
CA GLU A 704 5.93 38.10 3.05
C GLU A 704 6.60 36.93 3.75
N THR A 705 7.53 36.29 3.06
CA THR A 705 8.45 35.34 3.65
C THR A 705 9.31 36.07 4.68
N THR A 706 8.91 36.01 5.96
CA THR A 706 9.78 36.33 7.07
C THR A 706 10.88 35.26 7.12
N THR A 707 12.05 35.64 6.60
CA THR A 707 13.31 35.02 6.98
C THR A 707 13.57 35.35 8.45
N ASP A 708 13.14 34.48 9.36
CA ASP A 708 13.64 34.47 10.71
C ASP A 708 14.65 33.34 10.89
N SER A 709 15.81 33.78 11.33
CA SER A 709 17.02 33.08 11.66
C SER A 709 16.90 32.22 12.93
N ILE A 710 17.70 31.15 12.94
CA ILE A 710 18.13 30.22 14.02
C ILE A 710 17.32 28.93 14.13
#